data_AF-A0A1G2ZAZ5-F1
#
_entry.id   AF-A0A1G2ZAZ5-F1
#
_cell.length_a   1.000
_cell.length_b   1.000
_cell.length_c   1.000
_cell.angle_alpha   90.00
_cell.angle_beta   90.00
_cell.angle_gamma   90.00
#
_symmetry.space_group_name_H-M   'P 1'
#
loop_
_entity.id
_entity.type
_entity.pdbx_description
1 polymer ?
#
loop_
_entity_poly.entity_id
_entity_poly.type
_entity_poly.pdbx_seq_one_letter_code
_entity_poly.pdbx_strand_id
1 'polypeptide(L)'
;MNARESIRALLGLAVVLASLPAMAQDGTQTAWPGEHWETAAPEQVGMDPSLLAKVRDYALTGGGSGMVTRHGRAVLRWGDQGQTYDLKSSTKAIGVTAVALALMDGKFQSLHEPASKYHPQFGVPPETNREKGGLEKITLFHLATQTAGFDKNGGYTELLFEPGTKWSYSDGGPNWLAECVTLAYGRDLQDLMFERVFSPIGIQRDDLKWRANSYRPKEIDGIMRREFGSGISANVEAMARIGYLYLRNGRWQGKQIIASWFTDAARTVPSGIRGLPVLKQEDYGNASDHYGLLWWNNADGTLKNVPRDTYWSWGLYDSLIVVVPSLDIVVARAGKSFGNPRSSHYAPLEPFMEPITLSVKDRGRWPGAPYPPSGTIQSVEWAPANTVIRQAEGSDNWPITWADDDNLYTAYGDGWGFEPKVDKKLSLGFAKIVGGPADFQGINIRSQTGERIGQGAAGPKASGLLCVDGILYMLVRNVRNAQLVWSQDHAQTWHWCDWRFETSFGAPTFLNFGKNYAGARDDYVYIYSNDHDSAYEPADRMVLARAPRSNIRDRSAYEFFKGLDADDQPLWTKDIRDRGAVFVNPGQCYRSGISYNAGLRRYLWCQVLPHSEDERGPRYQGGFGIYEAPEPWGPWRTLFYAQTWDIGPGETSSLPTKWMSEDGRTCHQVFSGDDSFSVRKVVLR
;
A
#
# COMPACT_ATOMS: atom_id res chain seq x y z
N MET A 1 33.98 47.15 33.02
CA MET A 1 35.40 47.30 33.40
C MET A 1 35.47 47.65 34.88
N ASN A 2 36.39 47.15 35.70
CA ASN A 2 37.35 46.04 35.52
C ASN A 2 37.81 45.52 36.90
N ALA A 3 37.94 44.20 37.06
CA ALA A 3 38.82 43.56 38.04
C ALA A 3 39.07 42.10 37.60
N ARG A 4 40.33 41.64 37.66
CA ARG A 4 40.82 40.30 37.32
C ARG A 4 42.09 40.01 38.13
N GLU A 5 42.59 38.77 38.04
CA GLU A 5 43.92 38.30 38.54
C GLU A 5 43.98 38.15 40.09
N SER A 6 44.77 37.27 40.74
CA SER A 6 45.70 36.17 40.35
C SER A 6 46.01 35.29 41.61
N ILE A 7 46.64 34.09 41.63
CA ILE A 7 47.30 33.28 40.58
C ILE A 7 47.06 31.73 40.77
N ARG A 8 48.11 30.88 40.87
CA ARG A 8 48.10 29.40 40.75
C ARG A 8 48.59 28.62 42.00
N ALA A 9 48.00 27.44 42.23
CA ALA A 9 48.55 26.19 42.81
C ALA A 9 47.51 25.04 42.68
N LEU A 10 47.80 23.73 42.87
CA LEU A 10 48.80 22.84 42.23
C LEU A 10 48.33 21.36 42.34
N LEU A 11 48.89 20.44 41.53
CA LEU A 11 48.90 18.96 41.68
C LEU A 11 47.61 18.17 42.06
N GLY A 12 46.88 17.71 41.03
CA GLY A 12 46.80 16.27 40.66
C GLY A 12 46.05 15.23 41.52
N LEU A 13 44.99 14.63 40.95
CA LEU A 13 44.64 13.21 41.12
C LEU A 13 43.94 12.68 39.84
N ALA A 14 43.96 11.36 39.62
CA ALA A 14 43.45 10.73 38.40
C ALA A 14 41.94 10.42 38.46
N VAL A 15 41.27 10.44 37.30
CA VAL A 15 39.89 9.94 37.11
C VAL A 15 39.91 8.89 36.01
N VAL A 16 39.41 7.69 36.32
CA VAL A 16 39.24 6.61 35.34
C VAL A 16 37.98 6.86 34.54
N LEU A 17 38.12 7.29 33.29
CA LEU A 17 37.02 7.36 32.33
C LEU A 17 36.70 5.95 31.83
N ALA A 18 35.73 5.29 32.47
CA ALA A 18 35.13 4.07 31.94
C ALA A 18 34.38 4.39 30.65
N SER A 19 34.86 3.85 29.52
CA SER A 19 34.23 4.02 28.21
C SER A 19 32.94 3.21 28.14
N LEU A 20 31.81 3.84 28.45
CA LEU A 20 30.50 3.31 28.10
C LEU A 20 30.41 3.18 26.56
N PRO A 21 29.97 2.03 26.02
CA PRO A 21 29.77 1.90 24.58
C PRO A 21 28.63 2.83 24.16
N ALA A 22 28.88 3.68 23.16
CA ALA A 22 27.81 4.47 22.54
C ALA A 22 26.84 3.50 21.85
N MET A 23 25.60 3.41 22.36
CA MET A 23 24.55 2.66 21.68
C MET A 23 24.24 3.35 20.36
N ALA A 24 24.45 2.65 19.24
CA ALA A 24 24.29 3.21 17.91
C ALA A 24 22.83 3.63 17.66
N GLN A 25 22.62 4.91 17.35
CA GLN A 25 21.32 5.44 16.94
C GLN A 25 21.06 5.16 15.45
N ASP A 26 21.06 3.89 15.03
CA ASP A 26 20.68 3.50 13.66
C ASP A 26 19.15 3.49 13.46
N GLY A 27 18.53 4.64 13.77
CA GLY A 27 17.22 5.00 13.23
C GLY A 27 17.40 5.43 11.78
N THR A 28 17.46 4.47 10.85
CA THR A 28 17.86 4.69 9.45
C THR A 28 16.90 5.62 8.72
N GLN A 29 17.28 6.90 8.67
CA GLN A 29 16.66 7.90 7.81
C GLN A 29 16.75 7.43 6.34
N THR A 30 15.64 7.52 5.60
CA THR A 30 15.59 7.08 4.19
C THR A 30 16.66 7.78 3.38
N ALA A 31 17.66 7.03 2.89
CA ALA A 31 18.70 7.58 2.04
C ALA A 31 18.12 8.05 0.70
N TRP A 32 18.55 9.23 0.25
CA TRP A 32 18.21 9.77 -1.08
C TRP A 32 19.51 9.94 -1.85
N PRO A 33 19.57 9.58 -3.14
CA PRO A 33 20.75 9.88 -3.96
C PRO A 33 20.95 11.39 -4.05
N GLY A 34 22.21 11.81 -4.04
CA GLY A 34 22.60 13.16 -4.42
C GLY A 34 22.86 13.24 -5.92
N GLU A 35 23.91 13.98 -6.29
CA GLU A 35 24.50 13.95 -7.64
C GLU A 35 24.88 12.51 -8.06
N HIS A 36 25.39 11.72 -7.12
CA HIS A 36 25.62 10.29 -7.28
C HIS A 36 24.97 9.48 -6.14
N TRP A 37 24.76 8.19 -6.37
CA TRP A 37 24.39 7.26 -5.31
C TRP A 37 25.56 6.93 -4.38
N GLU A 38 25.35 7.11 -3.08
CA GLU A 38 26.10 6.43 -2.03
C GLU A 38 26.11 4.92 -2.30
N THR A 39 27.25 4.26 -2.03
CA THR A 39 27.48 2.85 -2.34
C THR A 39 27.71 2.05 -1.06
N ALA A 40 27.07 0.90 -0.95
CA ALA A 40 27.27 -0.07 0.12
C ALA A 40 27.78 -1.40 -0.45
N ALA A 41 28.53 -2.16 0.35
CA ALA A 41 28.75 -3.57 0.08
C ALA A 41 27.43 -4.35 0.27
N PRO A 42 27.16 -5.42 -0.51
CA PRO A 42 25.93 -6.20 -0.40
C PRO A 42 25.56 -6.60 1.04
N GLU A 43 26.55 -7.02 1.82
CA GLU A 43 26.40 -7.51 3.19
C GLU A 43 25.93 -6.41 4.16
N GLN A 44 26.34 -5.16 3.93
CA GLN A 44 25.92 -4.00 4.74
C GLN A 44 24.42 -3.69 4.59
N VAL A 45 23.78 -4.23 3.56
CA VAL A 45 22.33 -4.15 3.32
C VAL A 45 21.71 -5.53 3.13
N GLY A 46 22.24 -6.56 3.81
CA GLY A 46 21.61 -7.88 3.92
C GLY A 46 21.60 -8.75 2.64
N MET A 47 22.35 -8.37 1.60
CA MET A 47 22.35 -9.05 0.30
C MET A 47 23.55 -9.99 0.12
N ASP A 48 23.34 -11.09 -0.60
CA ASP A 48 24.38 -12.06 -0.95
C ASP A 48 25.24 -11.61 -2.15
N PRO A 49 26.57 -11.47 -1.99
CA PRO A 49 27.45 -11.03 -3.07
C PRO A 49 27.57 -12.06 -4.20
N SER A 50 27.43 -13.37 -3.91
CA SER A 50 27.58 -14.45 -4.89
C SER A 50 26.36 -14.54 -5.81
N LEU A 51 25.17 -14.21 -5.30
CA LEU A 51 23.98 -14.10 -6.13
C LEU A 51 24.00 -12.80 -6.95
N LEU A 52 24.43 -11.67 -6.38
CA LEU A 52 24.64 -10.43 -7.16
C LEU A 52 25.73 -10.56 -8.25
N ALA A 53 26.76 -11.38 -8.03
CA ALA A 53 27.73 -11.71 -9.09
C ALA A 53 27.05 -12.43 -10.27
N LYS A 54 26.15 -13.41 -10.01
CA LYS A 54 25.35 -14.07 -11.07
C LYS A 54 24.46 -13.09 -11.82
N VAL A 55 23.84 -12.12 -11.13
CA VAL A 55 23.02 -11.05 -11.74
C VAL A 55 23.85 -10.25 -12.75
N ARG A 56 25.04 -9.79 -12.33
CA ARG A 56 25.98 -9.06 -13.18
C ARG A 56 26.37 -9.90 -14.40
N ASP A 57 26.79 -11.15 -14.17
CA ASP A 57 27.36 -11.99 -15.22
C ASP A 57 26.29 -12.43 -16.23
N TYR A 58 25.05 -12.66 -15.79
CA TYR A 58 23.90 -12.85 -16.69
C TYR A 58 23.57 -11.56 -17.46
N ALA A 59 23.56 -10.40 -16.80
CA ALA A 59 23.24 -9.13 -17.46
C ALA A 59 24.25 -8.76 -18.56
N LEU A 60 25.52 -9.09 -18.35
CA LEU A 60 26.62 -8.92 -19.30
C LEU A 60 26.54 -9.87 -20.51
N THR A 61 25.69 -10.91 -20.51
CA THR A 61 25.44 -11.73 -21.73
C THR A 61 24.83 -10.91 -22.87
N GLY A 62 24.00 -9.91 -22.53
CA GLY A 62 23.52 -8.88 -23.46
C GLY A 62 24.37 -7.60 -23.44
N GLY A 63 25.51 -7.59 -22.74
CA GLY A 63 26.36 -6.42 -22.54
C GLY A 63 25.61 -5.20 -21.97
N GLY A 64 26.12 -4.02 -22.31
CA GLY A 64 25.58 -2.75 -21.84
C GLY A 64 25.88 -2.51 -20.36
N SER A 65 24.99 -1.77 -19.69
CA SER A 65 25.21 -1.26 -18.34
C SER A 65 23.99 -1.48 -17.45
N GLY A 66 24.20 -1.36 -16.14
CA GLY A 66 23.13 -1.44 -15.16
C GLY A 66 23.61 -1.31 -13.73
N MET A 67 22.63 -1.37 -12.84
CA MET A 67 22.73 -0.99 -11.45
C MET A 67 21.66 -1.72 -10.62
N VAL A 68 22.00 -2.13 -9.40
CA VAL A 68 21.04 -2.51 -8.35
C VAL A 68 21.22 -1.57 -7.17
N THR A 69 20.12 -1.12 -6.58
CA THR A 69 20.08 -0.38 -5.31
C THR A 69 19.23 -1.11 -4.28
N ARG A 70 19.62 -1.05 -3.00
CA ARG A 70 18.75 -1.38 -1.86
C ARG A 70 18.87 -0.29 -0.79
N HIS A 71 17.79 0.02 -0.08
CA HIS A 71 17.78 1.04 0.98
C HIS A 71 18.29 2.42 0.55
N GLY A 72 18.03 2.79 -0.71
CA GLY A 72 18.49 4.06 -1.30
C GLY A 72 19.99 4.13 -1.60
N ARG A 73 20.73 3.03 -1.48
CA ARG A 73 22.17 2.91 -1.77
C ARG A 73 22.44 1.98 -2.94
N ALA A 74 23.49 2.25 -3.72
CA ALA A 74 23.99 1.34 -4.74
C ALA A 74 24.63 0.10 -4.10
N VAL A 75 24.31 -1.11 -4.61
CA VAL A 75 24.91 -2.37 -4.13
C VAL A 75 25.66 -3.13 -5.23
N LEU A 76 25.34 -2.85 -6.49
CA LEU A 76 25.96 -3.43 -7.67
C LEU A 76 25.87 -2.43 -8.82
N ARG A 77 26.94 -2.31 -9.61
CA ARG A 77 27.00 -1.58 -10.89
C ARG A 77 27.79 -2.39 -11.91
N TRP A 78 27.47 -2.25 -13.19
CA TRP A 78 28.26 -2.77 -14.31
C TRP A 78 28.10 -1.89 -15.55
N GLY A 79 29.12 -1.88 -16.40
CA GLY A 79 29.18 -1.02 -17.58
C GLY A 79 29.30 0.47 -17.24
N ASP A 80 29.35 1.30 -18.28
CA ASP A 80 29.39 2.75 -18.17
C ASP A 80 28.04 3.31 -17.69
N GLN A 81 28.02 3.84 -16.47
CA GLN A 81 26.81 4.39 -15.84
C GLN A 81 26.29 5.65 -16.55
N GLY A 82 27.16 6.37 -17.26
CA GLY A 82 26.81 7.56 -18.05
C GLY A 82 26.33 7.24 -19.46
N GLN A 83 26.56 6.01 -19.97
CA GLN A 83 26.16 5.66 -21.34
C GLN A 83 24.62 5.66 -21.48
N THR A 84 24.12 6.49 -22.40
CA THR A 84 22.70 6.51 -22.75
C THR A 84 22.35 5.41 -23.77
N TYR A 85 21.22 4.73 -23.59
CA TYR A 85 20.67 3.72 -24.50
C TYR A 85 19.25 4.10 -24.93
N ASP A 86 18.85 3.75 -26.16
CA ASP A 86 17.45 3.82 -26.61
C ASP A 86 16.63 2.74 -25.89
N LEU A 87 15.72 3.17 -25.00
CA LEU A 87 15.01 2.29 -24.09
C LEU A 87 13.77 1.63 -24.71
N LYS A 88 13.43 1.97 -25.97
CA LYS A 88 12.28 1.40 -26.70
C LYS A 88 11.01 1.45 -25.83
N SER A 89 10.32 0.31 -25.66
CA SER A 89 9.07 0.19 -24.91
C SER A 89 9.12 0.60 -23.43
N SER A 90 10.28 0.69 -22.77
CA SER A 90 10.33 1.27 -21.41
C SER A 90 9.96 2.76 -21.39
N THR A 91 9.95 3.43 -22.55
CA THR A 91 9.34 4.76 -22.72
C THR A 91 7.87 4.80 -22.27
N LYS A 92 7.12 3.69 -22.34
CA LYS A 92 5.72 3.64 -21.91
C LYS A 92 5.60 3.88 -20.40
N ALA A 93 6.37 3.12 -19.63
CA ALA A 93 6.44 3.20 -18.17
C ALA A 93 7.03 4.52 -17.65
N ILE A 94 7.96 5.13 -18.39
CA ILE A 94 8.51 6.46 -18.05
C ILE A 94 7.50 7.56 -18.43
N GLY A 95 6.92 7.50 -19.63
CA GLY A 95 6.01 8.52 -20.17
C GLY A 95 4.67 8.59 -19.44
N VAL A 96 4.15 7.45 -18.97
CA VAL A 96 2.89 7.40 -18.18
C VAL A 96 2.99 8.17 -16.87
N THR A 97 4.19 8.47 -16.38
CA THR A 97 4.41 9.39 -15.24
C THR A 97 3.79 10.78 -15.50
N ALA A 98 3.70 11.22 -16.76
CA ALA A 98 3.01 12.45 -17.14
C ALA A 98 1.47 12.37 -16.98
N VAL A 99 0.89 11.16 -17.02
CA VAL A 99 -0.52 10.91 -16.70
C VAL A 99 -0.75 10.99 -15.19
N ALA A 100 0.18 10.44 -14.39
CA ALA A 100 0.17 10.59 -12.92
C ALA A 100 0.23 12.06 -12.50
N LEU A 101 1.06 12.86 -13.19
CA LEU A 101 1.13 14.31 -13.02
C LEU A 101 -0.17 15.00 -13.49
N ALA A 102 -0.73 14.62 -14.64
CA ALA A 102 -2.01 15.16 -15.14
C ALA A 102 -3.18 14.93 -14.17
N LEU A 103 -3.20 13.80 -13.47
CA LEU A 103 -4.20 13.49 -12.44
C LEU A 103 -3.96 14.29 -11.14
N MET A 104 -2.69 14.53 -10.78
CA MET A 104 -2.32 15.32 -9.60
C MET A 104 -2.59 16.82 -9.80
N ASP A 105 -2.37 17.34 -11.01
CA ASP A 105 -2.66 18.73 -11.42
C ASP A 105 -4.15 18.96 -11.79
N GLY A 106 -5.03 17.97 -11.61
CA GLY A 106 -6.45 18.04 -11.95
C GLY A 106 -6.77 18.18 -13.45
N LYS A 107 -5.77 18.10 -14.33
CA LYS A 107 -5.94 18.11 -15.81
C LYS A 107 -6.79 16.93 -16.27
N PHE A 108 -6.56 15.77 -15.66
CA PHE A 108 -7.45 14.61 -15.69
C PHE A 108 -8.10 14.49 -14.30
N GLN A 109 -9.41 14.25 -14.26
CA GLN A 109 -10.17 14.00 -13.03
C GLN A 109 -10.22 12.49 -12.73
N SER A 110 -10.30 11.65 -13.76
CA SER A 110 -10.17 10.20 -13.65
C SER A 110 -9.58 9.56 -14.90
N LEU A 111 -8.96 8.40 -14.74
CA LEU A 111 -8.57 7.55 -15.88
C LEU A 111 -9.81 7.05 -16.65
N HIS A 112 -10.97 6.97 -16.01
CA HIS A 112 -12.22 6.52 -16.65
C HIS A 112 -12.90 7.60 -17.52
N GLU A 113 -12.28 8.76 -17.71
CA GLU A 113 -12.79 9.78 -18.63
C GLU A 113 -12.52 9.42 -20.10
N PRO A 114 -13.45 9.70 -21.04
CA PRO A 114 -13.24 9.45 -22.46
C PRO A 114 -12.04 10.22 -23.03
N ALA A 115 -11.20 9.55 -23.81
CA ALA A 115 -10.03 10.17 -24.44
C ALA A 115 -10.42 11.29 -25.43
N SER A 116 -11.59 11.19 -26.05
CA SER A 116 -12.20 12.22 -26.91
C SER A 116 -12.48 13.55 -26.20
N LYS A 117 -12.58 13.57 -24.86
CA LYS A 117 -12.66 14.82 -24.07
C LYS A 117 -11.38 15.66 -24.21
N TYR A 118 -10.24 15.01 -24.40
CA TYR A 118 -8.91 15.63 -24.38
C TYR A 118 -8.28 15.77 -25.77
N HIS A 119 -8.76 15.00 -26.76
CA HIS A 119 -8.27 15.05 -28.12
C HIS A 119 -9.46 14.98 -29.12
N PRO A 120 -9.93 16.09 -29.69
CA PRO A 120 -11.14 16.12 -30.52
C PRO A 120 -11.11 15.22 -31.77
N GLN A 121 -9.93 14.99 -32.35
CA GLN A 121 -9.72 14.09 -33.49
C GLN A 121 -9.26 12.67 -33.04
N PHE A 122 -9.59 12.26 -31.82
CA PHE A 122 -9.08 11.02 -31.22
C PHE A 122 -9.44 9.78 -32.06
N GLY A 123 -8.47 8.89 -32.25
CA GLY A 123 -8.64 7.63 -32.98
C GLY A 123 -8.68 7.74 -34.50
N VAL A 124 -8.55 8.94 -35.07
CA VAL A 124 -8.62 9.21 -36.52
C VAL A 124 -7.39 10.03 -36.95
N PRO A 125 -6.67 9.65 -38.03
CA PRO A 125 -6.96 8.55 -38.95
C PRO A 125 -6.71 7.15 -38.33
N PRO A 126 -7.09 6.06 -39.03
CA PRO A 126 -7.94 6.02 -40.23
C PRO A 126 -9.42 6.35 -39.93
N GLU A 127 -10.14 6.85 -40.93
CA GLU A 127 -11.58 7.20 -40.79
C GLU A 127 -12.45 5.97 -40.51
N THR A 128 -11.99 4.76 -40.93
CA THR A 128 -12.63 3.47 -40.65
C THR A 128 -12.82 3.21 -39.15
N ASN A 129 -12.04 3.85 -38.26
CA ASN A 129 -12.26 3.79 -36.81
C ASN A 129 -13.52 4.55 -36.37
N ARG A 130 -13.89 5.64 -37.06
CA ARG A 130 -15.15 6.35 -36.79
C ARG A 130 -16.34 5.55 -37.31
N GLU A 131 -16.21 4.95 -38.49
CA GLU A 131 -17.23 4.12 -39.13
C GLU A 131 -17.55 2.84 -38.31
N LYS A 132 -16.53 2.22 -37.71
CA LYS A 132 -16.69 1.09 -36.77
C LYS A 132 -17.38 1.47 -35.45
N GLY A 133 -17.32 2.73 -35.04
CA GLY A 133 -17.77 3.21 -33.72
C GLY A 133 -16.93 2.71 -32.55
N GLY A 134 -17.33 3.04 -31.32
CA GLY A 134 -16.65 2.60 -30.09
C GLY A 134 -15.53 3.52 -29.61
N LEU A 135 -15.11 4.51 -30.40
CA LEU A 135 -14.11 5.52 -30.00
C LEU A 135 -14.56 6.31 -28.76
N GLU A 136 -15.86 6.56 -28.62
CA GLU A 136 -16.50 7.20 -27.48
C GLU A 136 -16.40 6.39 -26.17
N LYS A 137 -16.16 5.07 -26.26
CA LYS A 137 -15.94 4.16 -25.13
C LYS A 137 -14.46 4.08 -24.71
N ILE A 138 -13.53 4.65 -25.46
CA ILE A 138 -12.11 4.60 -25.10
C ILE A 138 -11.81 5.66 -24.05
N THR A 139 -11.43 5.20 -22.87
CA THR A 139 -11.02 6.03 -21.74
C THR A 139 -9.51 6.15 -21.67
N LEU A 140 -8.99 7.10 -20.88
CA LEU A 140 -7.56 7.19 -20.58
C LEU A 140 -7.03 5.90 -19.93
N PHE A 141 -7.87 5.22 -19.13
CA PHE A 141 -7.63 3.89 -18.56
C PHE A 141 -7.41 2.83 -19.65
N HIS A 142 -8.30 2.76 -20.65
CA HIS A 142 -8.17 1.79 -21.76
C HIS A 142 -6.86 1.97 -22.54
N LEU A 143 -6.39 3.21 -22.71
CA LEU A 143 -5.11 3.52 -23.34
C LEU A 143 -3.92 3.17 -22.44
N ALA A 144 -4.04 3.38 -21.12
CA ALA A 144 -3.00 3.08 -20.13
C ALA A 144 -2.88 1.59 -19.80
N THR A 145 -3.90 0.77 -20.06
CA THR A 145 -3.94 -0.65 -19.71
C THR A 145 -3.89 -1.61 -20.90
N GLN A 146 -3.63 -1.11 -22.12
CA GLN A 146 -3.55 -1.90 -23.36
C GLN A 146 -4.87 -2.63 -23.72
N THR A 147 -6.02 -2.02 -23.39
CA THR A 147 -7.37 -2.56 -23.67
C THR A 147 -8.19 -1.70 -24.63
N ALA A 148 -7.61 -0.63 -25.19
CA ALA A 148 -8.26 0.31 -26.11
C ALA A 148 -8.54 -0.22 -27.53
N GLY A 149 -8.04 -1.40 -27.92
CA GLY A 149 -8.35 -2.01 -29.23
C GLY A 149 -7.40 -1.68 -30.39
N PHE A 150 -6.53 -0.67 -30.29
CA PHE A 150 -5.59 -0.30 -31.37
C PHE A 150 -4.53 -1.37 -31.66
N ASP A 151 -4.20 -1.59 -32.93
CA ASP A 151 -3.07 -2.47 -33.33
C ASP A 151 -1.69 -1.97 -32.82
N LYS A 152 -0.69 -2.85 -32.87
CA LYS A 152 0.64 -2.70 -32.28
C LYS A 152 1.40 -1.45 -32.75
N ASN A 153 1.31 -1.07 -34.02
CA ASN A 153 2.17 -0.05 -34.62
C ASN A 153 2.00 1.35 -33.99
N GLY A 154 3.10 2.09 -33.78
CA GLY A 154 3.12 3.39 -33.08
C GLY A 154 2.51 4.58 -33.83
N GLY A 155 2.12 4.40 -35.09
CA GLY A 155 1.48 5.42 -35.91
C GLY A 155 0.00 5.58 -35.62
N TYR A 156 -0.77 5.83 -36.67
CA TYR A 156 -2.23 5.78 -36.66
C TYR A 156 -2.68 4.40 -37.14
N THR A 157 -3.51 3.70 -36.34
CA THR A 157 -3.83 2.29 -36.54
C THR A 157 -5.32 2.00 -36.38
N GLU A 158 -5.78 0.88 -36.95
CA GLU A 158 -7.16 0.43 -36.77
C GLU A 158 -7.45 -0.12 -35.38
N LEU A 159 -8.72 -0.01 -34.97
CA LEU A 159 -9.32 -0.80 -33.91
C LEU A 159 -9.54 -2.26 -34.36
N LEU A 160 -9.08 -3.19 -33.53
CA LEU A 160 -9.14 -4.64 -33.71
C LEU A 160 -10.26 -5.32 -32.90
N PHE A 161 -10.75 -4.68 -31.85
CA PHE A 161 -11.80 -5.19 -30.95
C PHE A 161 -12.48 -4.05 -30.17
N GLU A 162 -13.62 -4.33 -29.54
CA GLU A 162 -14.34 -3.36 -28.71
C GLU A 162 -13.54 -3.00 -27.45
N PRO A 163 -13.35 -1.71 -27.12
CA PRO A 163 -12.57 -1.27 -25.96
C PRO A 163 -12.99 -1.94 -24.65
N GLY A 164 -12.00 -2.37 -23.86
CA GLY A 164 -12.22 -3.06 -22.58
C GLY A 164 -12.57 -4.55 -22.68
N THR A 165 -12.83 -5.11 -23.86
CA THR A 165 -13.25 -6.52 -24.00
C THR A 165 -12.09 -7.53 -24.12
N LYS A 166 -10.88 -7.05 -24.45
CA LYS A 166 -9.66 -7.86 -24.63
C LYS A 166 -8.42 -7.04 -24.25
N TRP A 167 -7.29 -7.73 -24.08
CA TRP A 167 -5.98 -7.11 -23.90
C TRP A 167 -5.11 -7.32 -25.15
N SER A 168 -4.40 -6.29 -25.60
CA SER A 168 -3.44 -6.40 -26.72
C SER A 168 -2.36 -5.31 -26.65
N TYR A 169 -1.10 -5.72 -26.62
CA TYR A 169 0.03 -4.80 -26.53
C TYR A 169 0.14 -3.86 -27.74
N SER A 170 0.02 -2.55 -27.50
CA SER A 170 0.08 -1.49 -28.50
C SER A 170 1.13 -0.41 -28.19
N ASP A 171 1.71 0.16 -29.25
CA ASP A 171 2.43 1.44 -29.21
C ASP A 171 1.48 2.61 -29.58
N GLY A 172 0.55 2.38 -30.52
CA GLY A 172 -0.40 3.38 -31.02
C GLY A 172 -1.41 3.86 -29.98
N GLY A 173 -1.91 2.96 -29.12
CA GLY A 173 -2.76 3.31 -27.97
C GLY A 173 -2.07 4.27 -26.99
N PRO A 174 -0.92 3.89 -26.42
CA PRO A 174 -0.10 4.80 -25.60
C PRO A 174 0.29 6.10 -26.31
N ASN A 175 0.48 6.10 -27.64
CA ASN A 175 0.76 7.33 -28.40
C ASN A 175 -0.44 8.29 -28.48
N TRP A 176 -1.68 7.80 -28.51
CA TRP A 176 -2.85 8.66 -28.29
C TRP A 176 -2.90 9.22 -26.86
N LEU A 177 -2.53 8.43 -25.85
CA LEU A 177 -2.48 8.91 -24.45
C LEU A 177 -1.45 10.04 -24.27
N ALA A 178 -0.29 9.93 -24.94
CA ALA A 178 0.71 11.00 -24.99
C ALA A 178 0.13 12.31 -25.56
N GLU A 179 -0.62 12.24 -26.65
CA GLU A 179 -1.27 13.41 -27.26
C GLU A 179 -2.37 13.99 -26.34
N CYS A 180 -3.17 13.16 -25.67
CA CYS A 180 -4.16 13.62 -24.68
C CYS A 180 -3.52 14.40 -23.52
N VAL A 181 -2.37 13.95 -22.99
CA VAL A 181 -1.62 14.72 -21.97
C VAL A 181 -1.04 16.00 -22.56
N THR A 182 -0.48 15.94 -23.78
CA THR A 182 0.11 17.09 -24.48
C THR A 182 -0.91 18.22 -24.63
N LEU A 183 -2.13 17.88 -25.08
CA LEU A 183 -3.23 18.83 -25.25
C LEU A 183 -3.78 19.34 -23.91
N ALA A 184 -3.94 18.48 -22.90
CA ALA A 184 -4.45 18.89 -21.58
C ALA A 184 -3.51 19.90 -20.85
N TYR A 185 -2.21 19.85 -21.15
CA TYR A 185 -1.23 20.85 -20.66
C TYR A 185 -1.01 22.02 -21.61
N GLY A 186 -1.17 21.84 -22.92
CA GLY A 186 -0.75 22.83 -23.92
C GLY A 186 0.78 22.99 -23.99
N ARG A 187 1.54 21.92 -23.67
CA ARG A 187 3.00 21.97 -23.50
C ARG A 187 3.68 20.69 -24.00
N ASP A 188 4.93 20.82 -24.45
CA ASP A 188 5.81 19.69 -24.75
C ASP A 188 6.06 18.85 -23.48
N LEU A 189 5.75 17.56 -23.54
CA LEU A 189 5.93 16.64 -22.41
C LEU A 189 7.39 16.49 -21.97
N GLN A 190 8.38 16.68 -22.85
CA GLN A 190 9.78 16.65 -22.44
C GLN A 190 10.09 17.80 -21.47
N ASP A 191 9.67 19.02 -21.80
CA ASP A 191 9.98 20.20 -20.99
C ASP A 191 9.14 20.24 -19.72
N LEU A 192 7.86 19.85 -19.80
CA LEU A 192 7.00 19.64 -18.63
C LEU A 192 7.58 18.61 -17.66
N MET A 193 8.02 17.45 -18.18
CA MET A 193 8.57 16.39 -17.33
C MET A 193 9.95 16.76 -16.75
N PHE A 194 10.79 17.51 -17.47
CA PHE A 194 12.03 18.02 -16.90
C PHE A 194 11.79 19.01 -15.75
N GLU A 195 10.89 19.97 -15.94
CA GLU A 195 10.49 20.94 -14.91
C GLU A 195 9.88 20.26 -13.67
N ARG A 196 8.92 19.35 -13.87
CA ARG A 196 8.04 18.84 -12.80
C ARG A 196 8.49 17.53 -12.17
N VAL A 197 9.28 16.71 -12.87
CA VAL A 197 9.63 15.35 -12.43
C VAL A 197 11.14 15.07 -12.51
N PHE A 198 11.75 15.10 -13.70
CA PHE A 198 13.10 14.59 -13.92
C PHE A 198 14.18 15.41 -13.19
N SER A 199 14.22 16.74 -13.36
CA SER A 199 15.20 17.55 -12.61
C SER A 199 14.93 17.61 -11.10
N PRO A 200 13.66 17.64 -10.62
CA PRO A 200 13.34 17.44 -9.21
C PRO A 200 13.84 16.12 -8.60
N ILE A 201 13.99 15.04 -9.38
CA ILE A 201 14.61 13.77 -8.93
C ILE A 201 16.11 13.65 -9.30
N GLY A 202 16.73 14.74 -9.75
CA GLY A 202 18.18 14.82 -9.99
C GLY A 202 18.65 14.33 -11.36
N ILE A 203 17.77 14.24 -12.37
CA ILE A 203 18.11 13.84 -13.74
C ILE A 203 18.37 15.09 -14.60
N GLN A 204 19.49 15.10 -15.32
CA GLN A 204 19.88 16.16 -16.25
C GLN A 204 19.48 15.85 -17.70
N ARG A 205 19.51 16.87 -18.57
CA ARG A 205 19.15 16.72 -20.00
C ARG A 205 20.15 15.91 -20.82
N ASP A 206 21.33 15.59 -20.29
CA ASP A 206 22.26 14.65 -20.92
C ASP A 206 22.07 13.21 -20.42
N ASP A 207 21.51 12.99 -19.23
CA ASP A 207 21.17 11.66 -18.73
C ASP A 207 19.96 11.04 -19.42
N LEU A 208 19.00 11.87 -19.85
CA LEU A 208 17.74 11.45 -20.46
C LEU A 208 17.31 12.41 -21.58
N LYS A 209 16.96 11.86 -22.75
CA LYS A 209 16.48 12.61 -23.92
C LYS A 209 15.25 11.94 -24.51
N TRP A 210 14.15 12.69 -24.65
CA TRP A 210 12.95 12.27 -25.38
C TRP A 210 13.04 12.84 -26.80
N ARG A 211 12.97 12.00 -27.84
CA ARG A 211 12.84 12.47 -29.23
C ARG A 211 11.40 12.89 -29.56
N ALA A 212 11.20 13.55 -30.70
CA ALA A 212 9.87 13.76 -31.26
C ALA A 212 9.28 12.42 -31.72
N ASN A 213 7.95 12.31 -31.80
CA ASN A 213 7.23 11.14 -32.31
C ASN A 213 7.74 10.73 -33.71
N SER A 214 8.01 9.43 -33.92
CA SER A 214 8.58 8.92 -35.18
C SER A 214 7.55 8.44 -36.20
N TYR A 215 6.27 8.35 -35.82
CA TYR A 215 5.22 7.69 -36.60
C TYR A 215 3.98 8.58 -36.87
N ARG A 216 3.98 9.80 -36.34
CA ARG A 216 2.92 10.82 -36.47
C ARG A 216 3.56 12.17 -36.84
N PRO A 217 2.80 13.19 -37.33
CA PRO A 217 3.37 14.49 -37.66
C PRO A 217 4.05 15.12 -36.43
N LYS A 218 5.15 15.87 -36.62
CA LYS A 218 6.00 16.32 -35.51
C LYS A 218 5.28 17.17 -34.47
N GLU A 219 4.26 17.94 -34.84
CA GLU A 219 3.59 18.90 -33.97
C GLU A 219 2.06 18.73 -33.98
N ILE A 220 1.44 18.84 -32.81
CA ILE A 220 0.00 18.95 -32.60
C ILE A 220 -0.29 20.35 -32.06
N ASP A 221 -1.13 21.13 -32.75
CA ASP A 221 -1.48 22.50 -32.38
C ASP A 221 -0.25 23.42 -32.08
N GLY A 222 0.85 23.21 -32.83
CA GLY A 222 2.13 23.91 -32.66
C GLY A 222 3.04 23.37 -31.53
N ILE A 223 2.62 22.32 -30.83
CA ILE A 223 3.33 21.68 -29.73
C ILE A 223 4.00 20.40 -30.21
N MET A 224 5.28 20.20 -29.88
CA MET A 224 6.04 19.01 -30.27
C MET A 224 5.41 17.72 -29.73
N ARG A 225 4.96 16.82 -30.62
CA ARG A 225 4.44 15.51 -30.25
C ARG A 225 5.56 14.67 -29.64
N ARG A 226 5.37 14.28 -28.38
CA ARG A 226 6.06 13.15 -27.77
C ARG A 226 5.27 11.87 -28.00
N GLU A 227 5.87 10.74 -27.65
CA GLU A 227 5.25 9.43 -27.85
C GLU A 227 5.60 8.53 -26.65
N PHE A 228 4.64 7.72 -26.20
CA PHE A 228 4.86 6.79 -25.08
C PHE A 228 5.36 5.43 -25.59
N GLY A 229 5.00 5.03 -26.81
CA GLY A 229 5.35 3.73 -27.38
C GLY A 229 6.86 3.46 -27.39
N SER A 230 7.67 4.49 -27.66
CA SER A 230 9.13 4.43 -27.85
C SER A 230 9.76 5.83 -27.72
N GLY A 231 11.09 5.95 -27.76
CA GLY A 231 11.74 7.23 -28.02
C GLY A 231 12.22 8.05 -26.82
N ILE A 232 12.27 7.47 -25.61
CA ILE A 232 13.21 7.94 -24.58
C ILE A 232 14.52 7.15 -24.72
N SER A 233 15.63 7.88 -24.78
CA SER A 233 16.96 7.34 -24.50
C SER A 233 17.44 7.85 -23.14
N ALA A 234 17.99 6.99 -22.29
CA ALA A 234 18.56 7.41 -21.02
C ALA A 234 19.72 6.53 -20.54
N ASN A 235 20.49 7.02 -19.56
CA ASN A 235 21.49 6.24 -18.83
C ASN A 235 20.88 5.51 -17.61
N VAL A 236 21.65 4.59 -17.02
CA VAL A 236 21.13 3.70 -15.97
C VAL A 236 20.94 4.38 -14.62
N GLU A 237 21.69 5.45 -14.32
CA GLU A 237 21.50 6.28 -13.12
C GLU A 237 20.17 7.08 -13.19
N ALA A 238 19.75 7.55 -14.37
CA ALA A 238 18.43 8.17 -14.57
C ALA A 238 17.28 7.15 -14.56
N MET A 239 17.46 6.00 -15.21
CA MET A 239 16.50 4.89 -15.17
C MET A 239 16.20 4.44 -13.73
N ALA A 240 17.25 4.27 -12.91
CA ALA A 240 17.10 3.92 -11.50
C ALA A 240 16.44 5.04 -10.70
N ARG A 241 16.68 6.33 -11.00
CA ARG A 241 16.05 7.46 -10.28
C ARG A 241 14.53 7.48 -10.49
N ILE A 242 14.08 7.19 -11.72
CA ILE A 242 12.66 6.99 -12.03
C ILE A 242 12.10 5.78 -11.26
N GLY A 243 12.82 4.66 -11.25
CA GLY A 243 12.46 3.49 -10.43
C GLY A 243 12.36 3.80 -8.93
N TYR A 244 13.26 4.64 -8.39
CA TYR A 244 13.29 5.02 -6.98
C TYR A 244 12.16 5.99 -6.61
N LEU A 245 11.74 6.88 -7.51
CA LEU A 245 10.53 7.68 -7.34
C LEU A 245 9.28 6.79 -7.22
N TYR A 246 9.20 5.75 -8.05
CA TYR A 246 8.13 4.75 -8.01
C TYR A 246 8.18 3.88 -6.72
N LEU A 247 9.38 3.45 -6.31
CA LEU A 247 9.64 2.76 -5.03
C LEU A 247 9.24 3.59 -3.79
N ARG A 248 9.32 4.92 -3.90
CA ARG A 248 9.02 5.89 -2.83
C ARG A 248 7.60 6.46 -2.93
N ASN A 249 6.68 5.73 -3.57
CA ASN A 249 5.27 6.08 -3.72
C ASN A 249 5.05 7.51 -4.26
N GLY A 250 5.86 7.89 -5.26
CA GLY A 250 5.79 9.20 -5.89
C GLY A 250 6.36 10.36 -5.08
N ARG A 251 7.00 10.11 -3.92
CA ARG A 251 7.72 11.14 -3.14
C ARG A 251 9.21 11.19 -3.47
N TRP A 252 9.77 12.40 -3.41
CA TRP A 252 11.19 12.66 -3.46
C TRP A 252 11.60 13.67 -2.37
N GLN A 253 12.55 13.30 -1.50
CA GLN A 253 13.07 14.16 -0.43
C GLN A 253 11.95 14.88 0.38
N GLY A 254 10.87 14.16 0.69
CA GLY A 254 9.70 14.66 1.43
C GLY A 254 8.56 15.23 0.57
N LYS A 255 8.87 15.79 -0.61
CA LYS A 255 7.89 16.36 -1.56
C LYS A 255 7.16 15.27 -2.35
N GLN A 256 5.85 15.41 -2.55
CA GLN A 256 5.10 14.59 -3.53
C GLN A 256 5.34 15.13 -4.94
N ILE A 257 5.78 14.27 -5.87
CA ILE A 257 6.12 14.61 -7.27
C ILE A 257 5.05 14.10 -8.24
N ILE A 258 4.51 12.90 -7.96
CA ILE A 258 3.36 12.29 -8.63
C ILE A 258 2.45 11.64 -7.59
N ALA A 259 1.15 11.46 -7.87
CA ALA A 259 0.21 10.91 -6.90
C ALA A 259 0.57 9.48 -6.45
N SER A 260 0.60 9.23 -5.14
CA SER A 260 1.04 7.96 -4.53
C SER A 260 0.16 6.76 -4.88
N TRP A 261 -1.14 6.97 -5.12
CA TRP A 261 -2.03 5.92 -5.58
C TRP A 261 -1.70 5.42 -7.00
N PHE A 262 -1.03 6.25 -7.81
CA PHE A 262 -0.70 5.90 -9.20
C PHE A 262 0.46 4.91 -9.28
N THR A 263 1.47 5.05 -8.41
CA THR A 263 2.55 4.06 -8.29
C THR A 263 2.01 2.73 -7.73
N ASP A 264 1.02 2.80 -6.85
CA ASP A 264 0.26 1.65 -6.36
C ASP A 264 -0.51 0.95 -7.51
N ALA A 265 -1.23 1.71 -8.34
CA ALA A 265 -1.96 1.20 -9.50
C ALA A 265 -1.05 0.67 -10.63
N ALA A 266 0.23 1.05 -10.66
CA ALA A 266 1.22 0.49 -11.58
C ALA A 266 1.68 -0.92 -11.15
N ARG A 267 1.77 -1.20 -9.83
CA ARG A 267 2.22 -2.50 -9.30
C ARG A 267 1.11 -3.56 -9.17
N THR A 268 -0.16 -3.16 -9.19
CA THR A 268 -1.31 -4.08 -9.14
C THR A 268 -1.94 -4.33 -10.51
N VAL A 269 -2.55 -5.49 -10.72
CA VAL A 269 -3.48 -5.73 -11.84
C VAL A 269 -4.85 -5.11 -11.55
N PRO A 270 -5.32 -4.12 -12.34
CA PRO A 270 -6.67 -3.55 -12.20
C PRO A 270 -7.76 -4.61 -12.41
N SER A 271 -8.80 -4.58 -11.57
CA SER A 271 -9.92 -5.54 -11.67
C SER A 271 -10.72 -5.44 -12.97
N GLY A 272 -10.60 -4.31 -13.70
CA GLY A 272 -11.21 -4.12 -15.02
C GLY A 272 -10.43 -4.74 -16.19
N ILE A 273 -9.24 -5.30 -15.96
CA ILE A 273 -8.46 -6.01 -17.01
C ILE A 273 -8.09 -7.45 -16.66
N ARG A 274 -8.15 -7.82 -15.37
CA ARG A 274 -7.86 -9.18 -14.87
C ARG A 274 -8.72 -10.22 -15.60
N GLY A 275 -8.08 -11.28 -16.12
CA GLY A 275 -8.72 -12.37 -16.84
C GLY A 275 -9.28 -12.02 -18.23
N LEU A 276 -9.02 -10.82 -18.77
CA LEU A 276 -9.44 -10.50 -20.15
C LEU A 276 -8.68 -11.36 -21.17
N PRO A 277 -9.32 -11.80 -22.27
CA PRO A 277 -8.64 -12.53 -23.33
C PRO A 277 -7.49 -11.74 -23.95
N VAL A 278 -6.29 -12.32 -23.98
CA VAL A 278 -5.11 -11.75 -24.63
C VAL A 278 -5.17 -12.07 -26.13
N LEU A 279 -5.13 -11.04 -26.99
CA LEU A 279 -5.33 -11.21 -28.44
C LEU A 279 -4.18 -11.97 -29.14
N LYS A 280 -2.97 -11.89 -28.59
CA LYS A 280 -1.73 -12.50 -29.11
C LYS A 280 -1.08 -13.28 -27.96
N GLN A 281 -1.78 -14.30 -27.46
CA GLN A 281 -1.40 -15.09 -26.28
C GLN A 281 -0.05 -15.82 -26.45
N GLU A 282 0.32 -16.11 -27.69
CA GLU A 282 1.61 -16.66 -28.12
C GLU A 282 2.80 -15.71 -27.88
N ASP A 283 2.59 -14.39 -28.01
CA ASP A 283 3.59 -13.35 -27.73
C ASP A 283 3.63 -12.99 -26.23
N TYR A 284 2.45 -12.77 -25.63
CA TYR A 284 2.31 -12.08 -24.33
C TYR A 284 1.78 -12.96 -23.17
N GLY A 285 1.54 -14.26 -23.40
CA GLY A 285 1.00 -15.16 -22.38
C GLY A 285 -0.33 -14.66 -21.82
N ASN A 286 -0.45 -14.63 -20.49
CA ASN A 286 -1.64 -14.17 -19.77
C ASN A 286 -1.50 -12.70 -19.30
N ALA A 287 -0.94 -11.82 -20.12
CA ALA A 287 -0.58 -10.43 -19.77
C ALA A 287 -1.67 -9.60 -19.08
N SER A 288 -2.96 -9.89 -19.30
CA SER A 288 -4.09 -9.29 -18.56
C SER A 288 -4.00 -9.47 -17.04
N ASP A 289 -3.33 -10.53 -16.55
CA ASP A 289 -3.06 -10.81 -15.13
C ASP A 289 -1.63 -10.43 -14.68
N HIS A 290 -0.88 -9.71 -15.51
CA HIS A 290 0.50 -9.29 -15.24
C HIS A 290 0.78 -7.82 -15.65
N TYR A 291 -0.25 -6.99 -15.84
CA TYR A 291 -0.11 -5.62 -16.35
C TYR A 291 -0.84 -4.60 -15.47
N GLY A 292 -0.32 -3.37 -15.45
CA GLY A 292 -0.88 -2.22 -14.74
C GLY A 292 -1.01 -1.00 -15.66
N LEU A 293 -0.76 0.19 -15.13
CA LEU A 293 -0.78 1.45 -15.88
C LEU A 293 0.51 1.62 -16.72
N LEU A 294 0.62 0.91 -17.84
CA LEU A 294 1.80 0.81 -18.73
C LEU A 294 3.07 0.19 -18.11
N TRP A 295 2.94 -0.46 -16.94
CA TRP A 295 3.97 -1.27 -16.30
C TRP A 295 3.58 -2.77 -16.33
N TRP A 296 4.56 -3.67 -16.39
CA TRP A 296 4.38 -5.10 -16.10
C TRP A 296 4.49 -5.35 -14.59
N ASN A 297 3.84 -6.37 -14.06
CA ASN A 297 3.92 -6.75 -12.64
C ASN A 297 3.81 -8.26 -12.41
N ASN A 298 4.17 -8.70 -11.20
CA ASN A 298 4.15 -10.10 -10.76
C ASN A 298 2.98 -10.39 -9.80
N ALA A 299 1.88 -9.62 -9.86
CA ALA A 299 0.84 -9.63 -8.83
C ALA A 299 0.15 -11.00 -8.65
N ASP A 300 0.10 -11.81 -9.71
CA ASP A 300 -0.41 -13.18 -9.72
C ASP A 300 0.57 -14.21 -9.12
N GLY A 301 1.88 -13.91 -9.13
CA GLY A 301 2.97 -14.75 -8.64
C GLY A 301 3.61 -15.67 -9.69
N THR A 302 3.49 -15.37 -11.00
CA THR A 302 4.08 -16.19 -12.08
C THR A 302 5.59 -16.37 -11.93
N LEU A 303 6.33 -15.30 -11.61
CA LEU A 303 7.75 -15.39 -11.20
C LEU A 303 7.81 -15.78 -9.72
N LYS A 304 7.76 -17.09 -9.44
CA LYS A 304 7.50 -17.67 -8.10
C LYS A 304 8.46 -17.20 -7.00
N ASN A 305 9.74 -17.02 -7.33
CA ASN A 305 10.78 -16.62 -6.38
C ASN A 305 11.00 -15.09 -6.32
N VAL A 306 10.17 -14.32 -7.03
CA VAL A 306 10.12 -12.86 -7.04
C VAL A 306 8.87 -12.40 -6.27
N PRO A 307 8.92 -11.34 -5.43
CA PRO A 307 7.75 -10.86 -4.70
C PRO A 307 6.58 -10.46 -5.62
N ARG A 308 5.33 -10.63 -5.14
CA ARG A 308 4.11 -10.28 -5.90
C ARG A 308 4.01 -8.79 -6.20
N ASP A 309 4.51 -7.94 -5.30
CA ASP A 309 4.52 -6.50 -5.47
C ASP A 309 5.65 -5.97 -6.39
N THR A 310 6.40 -6.87 -7.05
CA THR A 310 7.41 -6.53 -8.05
C THR A 310 6.77 -6.06 -9.36
N TYR A 311 7.26 -4.96 -9.90
CA TYR A 311 6.80 -4.40 -11.17
C TYR A 311 7.94 -3.79 -11.97
N TRP A 312 7.82 -3.78 -13.31
CA TRP A 312 8.88 -3.35 -14.20
C TRP A 312 8.43 -2.73 -15.52
N SER A 313 9.28 -1.85 -16.04
CA SER A 313 9.27 -1.47 -17.45
C SER A 313 10.03 -2.52 -18.26
N TRP A 314 9.59 -2.82 -19.49
CA TRP A 314 10.31 -3.72 -20.38
C TRP A 314 10.39 -3.14 -21.80
N GLY A 315 11.60 -2.71 -22.15
CA GLY A 315 12.02 -2.31 -23.49
C GLY A 315 12.57 -3.49 -24.28
N LEU A 316 12.36 -3.47 -25.60
CA LEU A 316 13.14 -4.30 -26.53
C LEU A 316 14.64 -4.13 -26.24
N TYR A 317 15.41 -5.21 -26.42
CA TYR A 317 16.78 -5.38 -25.93
C TYR A 317 16.92 -5.61 -24.42
N ASP A 318 15.83 -5.96 -23.75
CA ASP A 318 15.75 -6.17 -22.30
C ASP A 318 16.28 -4.97 -21.52
N SER A 319 15.82 -3.78 -21.95
CA SER A 319 15.97 -2.55 -21.18
C SER A 319 14.93 -2.57 -20.06
N LEU A 320 15.37 -2.50 -18.81
CA LEU A 320 14.54 -2.76 -17.62
C LEU A 320 14.70 -1.65 -16.59
N ILE A 321 13.58 -1.24 -16.02
CA ILE A 321 13.50 -0.60 -14.70
C ILE A 321 12.65 -1.55 -13.86
N VAL A 322 13.21 -2.18 -12.84
CA VAL A 322 12.51 -3.10 -11.93
C VAL A 322 12.39 -2.44 -10.56
N VAL A 323 11.23 -2.56 -9.94
CA VAL A 323 10.92 -2.00 -8.62
C VAL A 323 10.36 -3.12 -7.75
N VAL A 324 10.94 -3.32 -6.56
CA VAL A 324 10.53 -4.35 -5.59
C VAL A 324 10.32 -3.68 -4.22
N PRO A 325 9.12 -3.15 -3.92
CA PRO A 325 8.86 -2.40 -2.69
C PRO A 325 9.11 -3.21 -1.41
N SER A 326 8.62 -4.45 -1.36
CA SER A 326 8.78 -5.37 -0.22
C SER A 326 10.23 -5.70 0.17
N LEU A 327 11.19 -5.57 -0.75
CA LEU A 327 12.63 -5.76 -0.49
C LEU A 327 13.41 -4.43 -0.48
N ASP A 328 12.73 -3.31 -0.76
CA ASP A 328 13.27 -1.96 -0.92
C ASP A 328 14.37 -1.86 -2.00
N ILE A 329 14.14 -2.52 -3.13
CA ILE A 329 15.08 -2.65 -4.26
C ILE A 329 14.58 -1.94 -5.52
N VAL A 330 15.52 -1.31 -6.24
CA VAL A 330 15.36 -0.89 -7.64
C VAL A 330 16.52 -1.44 -8.47
N VAL A 331 16.22 -1.79 -9.72
CA VAL A 331 17.19 -2.28 -10.70
C VAL A 331 17.03 -1.48 -11.99
N ALA A 332 18.13 -1.01 -12.56
CA ALA A 332 18.17 -0.44 -13.90
C ALA A 332 19.14 -1.24 -14.77
N ARG A 333 18.77 -1.54 -16.02
CA ARG A 333 19.58 -2.31 -16.95
C ARG A 333 19.26 -1.91 -18.39
N ALA A 334 20.27 -1.67 -19.23
CA ALA A 334 20.09 -1.39 -20.65
C ALA A 334 21.28 -1.89 -21.48
N GLY A 335 21.03 -2.41 -22.68
CA GLY A 335 22.07 -3.05 -23.50
C GLY A 335 21.52 -3.71 -24.79
N LYS A 336 21.93 -4.96 -25.04
CA LYS A 336 21.29 -5.91 -25.97
C LYS A 336 20.49 -6.94 -25.18
N SER A 337 19.63 -7.70 -25.86
CA SER A 337 18.85 -8.76 -25.19
C SER A 337 19.73 -9.81 -24.52
N PHE A 338 19.19 -10.46 -23.49
CA PHE A 338 19.87 -11.56 -22.81
C PHE A 338 20.02 -12.79 -23.72
N GLY A 339 20.94 -13.69 -23.36
CA GLY A 339 21.25 -14.87 -24.18
C GLY A 339 20.15 -15.94 -24.21
N ASN A 340 19.78 -16.38 -25.43
CA ASN A 340 19.12 -17.65 -25.77
C ASN A 340 17.71 -17.91 -25.16
N PRO A 341 16.63 -17.35 -25.75
CA PRO A 341 15.25 -17.55 -25.28
C PRO A 341 14.65 -18.89 -25.74
N ARG A 342 14.12 -19.69 -24.80
CA ARG A 342 13.18 -20.80 -25.10
C ARG A 342 12.07 -20.91 -24.06
N SER A 343 10.83 -20.75 -24.54
CA SER A 343 9.52 -20.95 -23.86
C SER A 343 9.17 -20.06 -22.65
N SER A 344 7.87 -19.76 -22.53
CA SER A 344 7.23 -18.86 -21.54
C SER A 344 7.59 -17.38 -21.67
N HIS A 345 6.66 -16.51 -21.30
CA HIS A 345 6.74 -15.06 -21.59
C HIS A 345 7.86 -14.35 -20.79
N TYR A 346 8.19 -14.80 -19.58
CA TYR A 346 9.20 -14.16 -18.71
C TYR A 346 10.50 -14.96 -18.52
N ALA A 347 10.74 -16.03 -19.28
CA ALA A 347 11.99 -16.81 -19.20
C ALA A 347 13.32 -16.03 -19.36
N PRO A 348 13.43 -14.94 -20.16
CA PRO A 348 14.67 -14.14 -20.17
C PRO A 348 14.81 -13.24 -18.92
N LEU A 349 13.74 -13.02 -18.15
CA LEU A 349 13.73 -12.17 -16.96
C LEU A 349 13.99 -12.96 -15.67
N GLU A 350 13.53 -14.20 -15.59
CA GLU A 350 13.67 -15.05 -14.39
C GLU A 350 15.14 -15.21 -13.93
N PRO A 351 16.13 -15.56 -14.79
CA PRO A 351 17.54 -15.67 -14.38
C PRO A 351 18.20 -14.33 -14.00
N PHE A 352 17.57 -13.19 -14.32
CA PHE A 352 18.03 -11.86 -13.93
C PHE A 352 17.39 -11.39 -12.61
N MET A 353 16.06 -11.54 -12.48
CA MET A 353 15.29 -11.06 -11.34
C MET A 353 15.37 -11.99 -10.13
N GLU A 354 15.30 -13.31 -10.33
CA GLU A 354 15.31 -14.27 -9.22
C GLU A 354 16.60 -14.20 -8.39
N PRO A 355 17.82 -14.09 -8.95
CA PRO A 355 19.01 -13.98 -8.11
C PRO A 355 19.12 -12.64 -7.36
N ILE A 356 18.47 -11.57 -7.83
CA ILE A 356 18.38 -10.29 -7.10
C ILE A 356 17.54 -10.48 -5.84
N THR A 357 16.34 -11.05 -5.96
CA THR A 357 15.48 -11.32 -4.79
C THR A 357 16.07 -12.44 -3.93
N LEU A 358 16.65 -13.47 -4.56
CA LEU A 358 17.60 -14.48 -4.07
C LEU A 358 18.60 -13.91 -3.06
N SER A 359 19.26 -12.81 -3.41
CA SER A 359 20.33 -12.24 -2.60
C SER A 359 19.88 -11.76 -1.23
N VAL A 360 18.63 -11.33 -1.06
CA VAL A 360 18.13 -10.75 0.19
C VAL A 360 17.99 -11.83 1.26
N LYS A 361 18.89 -11.83 2.25
CA LYS A 361 18.96 -12.85 3.32
C LYS A 361 17.87 -12.67 4.39
N ASP A 362 17.36 -11.45 4.50
CA ASP A 362 16.26 -11.02 5.35
C ASP A 362 14.88 -11.07 4.66
N ARG A 363 14.70 -11.97 3.68
CA ARG A 363 13.40 -12.26 3.04
C ARG A 363 12.27 -12.45 4.08
N GLY A 364 11.19 -11.67 3.94
CA GLY A 364 10.06 -11.66 4.88
C GLY A 364 10.26 -10.75 6.10
N ARG A 365 11.47 -10.23 6.32
CA ARG A 365 11.78 -9.17 7.27
C ARG A 365 12.07 -7.89 6.50
N TRP A 366 11.09 -6.99 6.45
CA TRP A 366 11.43 -5.61 6.80
C TRP A 366 11.66 -5.65 8.33
N PRO A 367 12.90 -5.48 8.83
CA PRO A 367 13.22 -5.75 10.24
C PRO A 367 12.72 -4.65 11.17
N GLY A 368 12.61 -3.42 10.65
CA GLY A 368 11.96 -2.29 11.32
C GLY A 368 10.45 -2.28 11.07
N ALA A 369 9.82 -1.16 11.43
CA ALA A 369 8.40 -0.92 11.18
C ALA A 369 8.17 -0.27 9.79
N PRO A 370 6.98 -0.40 9.18
CA PRO A 370 6.68 0.18 7.86
C PRO A 370 6.69 1.72 7.80
N TYR A 371 6.77 2.43 8.93
CA TYR A 371 6.80 3.89 9.01
C TYR A 371 7.95 4.39 9.90
N PRO A 372 8.43 5.63 9.67
CA PRO A 372 9.34 6.28 10.61
C PRO A 372 8.72 6.40 12.01
N PRO A 373 9.55 6.44 13.09
CA PRO A 373 9.07 6.65 14.45
C PRO A 373 8.21 7.91 14.61
N SER A 374 7.32 7.89 15.62
CA SER A 374 6.55 9.07 16.01
C SER A 374 7.45 10.18 16.54
N GLY A 375 7.20 11.41 16.08
CA GLY A 375 7.75 12.62 16.69
C GLY A 375 6.90 13.15 17.84
N THR A 376 5.76 12.51 18.14
CA THR A 376 4.79 12.93 19.16
C THR A 376 4.87 12.06 20.42
N ILE A 377 5.08 10.75 20.24
CA ILE A 377 5.07 9.72 21.29
C ILE A 377 6.37 8.93 21.18
N GLN A 378 7.28 9.10 22.12
CA GLN A 378 8.67 8.64 22.00
C GLN A 378 8.85 7.18 22.45
N SER A 379 7.98 6.67 23.31
CA SER A 379 8.00 5.26 23.72
C SER A 379 6.64 4.71 24.12
N VAL A 380 6.56 3.38 24.13
CA VAL A 380 5.42 2.59 24.58
C VAL A 380 5.90 1.65 25.69
N GLU A 381 5.43 1.88 26.90
CA GLU A 381 5.75 1.07 28.08
C GLU A 381 4.61 0.10 28.37
N TRP A 382 4.89 -1.19 28.26
CA TRP A 382 3.94 -2.25 28.57
C TRP A 382 3.98 -2.63 30.04
N ALA A 383 2.82 -2.85 30.66
CA ALA A 383 2.77 -3.56 31.94
C ALA A 383 3.29 -5.01 31.77
N PRO A 384 3.96 -5.61 32.78
CA PRO A 384 4.55 -6.94 32.66
C PRO A 384 3.54 -8.01 32.21
N ALA A 385 3.96 -8.97 31.39
CA ALA A 385 3.07 -9.97 30.80
C ALA A 385 2.24 -10.78 31.84
N ASN A 386 2.80 -11.03 33.02
CA ASN A 386 2.12 -11.70 34.15
C ASN A 386 1.09 -10.80 34.88
N THR A 387 0.87 -9.57 34.44
CA THR A 387 -0.18 -8.66 34.94
C THR A 387 -1.36 -8.51 33.99
N VAL A 388 -1.37 -9.25 32.87
CA VAL A 388 -2.51 -9.30 31.94
C VAL A 388 -3.70 -9.96 32.63
N ILE A 389 -4.84 -9.24 32.69
CA ILE A 389 -6.10 -9.80 33.18
C ILE A 389 -6.74 -10.55 32.01
N ARG A 390 -7.04 -11.85 32.19
CA ARG A 390 -7.75 -12.68 31.22
C ARG A 390 -9.10 -13.13 31.79
N GLN A 391 -10.15 -13.04 30.98
CA GLN A 391 -11.49 -13.59 31.24
C GLN A 391 -12.03 -14.27 29.97
N ALA A 392 -13.18 -14.93 30.05
CA ALA A 392 -13.87 -15.56 28.90
C ALA A 392 -13.04 -16.63 28.14
N GLU A 393 -12.16 -17.33 28.85
CA GLU A 393 -11.23 -18.35 28.33
C GLU A 393 -11.92 -19.34 27.38
N GLY A 394 -11.31 -19.52 26.20
CA GLY A 394 -11.85 -20.32 25.10
C GLY A 394 -12.76 -19.53 24.16
N SER A 395 -12.58 -18.21 24.04
CA SER A 395 -13.33 -17.32 23.13
C SER A 395 -12.41 -16.27 22.51
N ASP A 396 -12.41 -16.17 21.17
CA ASP A 396 -11.56 -15.25 20.41
C ASP A 396 -12.28 -13.96 19.99
N ASN A 397 -11.55 -13.07 19.31
CA ASN A 397 -12.11 -12.01 18.46
C ASN A 397 -13.08 -11.04 19.16
N TRP A 398 -12.54 -9.95 19.71
CA TRP A 398 -13.22 -8.97 20.58
C TRP A 398 -13.30 -7.54 19.97
N PRO A 399 -14.04 -7.30 18.87
CA PRO A 399 -14.33 -5.94 18.41
C PRO A 399 -15.28 -5.25 19.39
N ILE A 400 -14.87 -4.07 19.87
CA ILE A 400 -15.42 -3.42 21.07
C ILE A 400 -15.69 -1.93 20.85
N THR A 401 -16.74 -1.38 21.47
CA THR A 401 -17.12 0.04 21.38
C THR A 401 -17.71 0.57 22.68
N TRP A 402 -17.72 1.90 22.89
CA TRP A 402 -18.29 2.57 24.07
C TRP A 402 -19.67 3.15 23.74
N ALA A 403 -20.71 2.63 24.38
CA ALA A 403 -22.10 2.96 24.11
C ALA A 403 -22.63 4.18 24.90
N ASP A 404 -23.81 4.65 24.50
CA ASP A 404 -24.60 5.71 25.12
C ASP A 404 -24.92 5.44 26.60
N ASP A 405 -25.22 4.20 26.98
CA ASP A 405 -25.49 3.75 28.36
C ASP A 405 -24.24 3.74 29.28
N ASP A 406 -23.13 4.26 28.77
CA ASP A 406 -21.77 4.27 29.33
C ASP A 406 -21.01 2.94 29.27
N ASN A 407 -21.62 1.80 28.95
CA ASN A 407 -20.92 0.53 28.98
C ASN A 407 -20.12 0.29 27.70
N LEU A 408 -19.15 -0.62 27.79
CA LEU A 408 -18.47 -1.16 26.62
C LEU A 408 -19.29 -2.34 26.09
N TYR A 409 -19.53 -2.39 24.79
CA TYR A 409 -20.17 -3.53 24.13
C TYR A 409 -19.14 -4.22 23.24
N THR A 410 -19.19 -5.56 23.21
CA THR A 410 -18.29 -6.38 22.40
C THR A 410 -19.00 -7.59 21.82
N ALA A 411 -18.47 -8.12 20.72
CA ALA A 411 -18.80 -9.45 20.23
C ALA A 411 -17.66 -10.43 20.57
N TYR A 412 -17.94 -11.73 20.51
CA TYR A 412 -16.92 -12.79 20.58
C TYR A 412 -17.09 -13.84 19.50
N GLY A 413 -15.98 -14.48 19.13
CA GLY A 413 -15.93 -15.59 18.19
C GLY A 413 -15.46 -16.89 18.83
N ASP A 414 -15.71 -17.99 18.10
CA ASP A 414 -15.38 -19.38 18.41
C ASP A 414 -15.28 -19.72 19.91
N GLY A 415 -16.33 -19.45 20.68
CA GLY A 415 -16.26 -19.57 22.13
C GLY A 415 -17.58 -19.51 22.88
N TRP A 416 -17.49 -19.32 24.19
CA TRP A 416 -18.59 -19.42 25.14
C TRP A 416 -18.82 -18.14 25.98
N GLY A 417 -18.03 -17.10 25.72
CA GLY A 417 -18.15 -15.81 26.42
C GLY A 417 -17.63 -15.86 27.86
N PHE A 418 -18.09 -14.92 28.66
CA PHE A 418 -17.74 -14.75 30.08
C PHE A 418 -18.43 -15.79 30.96
N GLU A 419 -18.08 -15.84 32.25
CA GLU A 419 -18.81 -16.69 33.21
C GLU A 419 -20.09 -15.99 33.72
N PRO A 420 -21.23 -16.70 33.85
CA PRO A 420 -21.44 -18.09 33.45
C PRO A 420 -21.48 -18.27 31.92
N LYS A 421 -20.66 -19.20 31.42
CA LYS A 421 -20.54 -19.52 29.99
C LYS A 421 -21.88 -19.92 29.36
N VAL A 422 -22.05 -19.57 28.09
CA VAL A 422 -23.24 -19.97 27.33
C VAL A 422 -23.28 -21.48 27.06
N ASP A 423 -24.47 -22.00 26.78
CA ASP A 423 -24.76 -23.43 26.61
C ASP A 423 -24.12 -24.08 25.36
N LYS A 424 -23.66 -23.27 24.39
CA LYS A 424 -23.16 -23.71 23.09
C LYS A 424 -21.98 -22.86 22.65
N LYS A 425 -21.01 -23.46 21.97
CA LYS A 425 -19.92 -22.72 21.31
C LYS A 425 -20.50 -21.90 20.14
N LEU A 426 -20.29 -20.59 20.16
CA LEU A 426 -20.75 -19.65 19.13
C LEU A 426 -19.58 -19.18 18.27
N SER A 427 -19.81 -19.04 16.96
CA SER A 427 -18.93 -18.30 16.04
C SER A 427 -19.16 -16.79 16.11
N LEU A 428 -20.35 -16.38 16.55
CA LEU A 428 -20.71 -15.00 16.87
C LEU A 428 -21.61 -14.99 18.12
N GLY A 429 -21.07 -14.48 19.22
CA GLY A 429 -21.80 -14.16 20.46
C GLY A 429 -21.55 -12.72 20.91
N PHE A 430 -22.20 -12.30 22.00
CA PHE A 430 -22.22 -10.88 22.44
C PHE A 430 -22.02 -10.76 23.94
N ALA A 431 -21.35 -9.68 24.38
CA ALA A 431 -21.21 -9.34 25.78
C ALA A 431 -21.22 -7.82 26.03
N LYS A 432 -21.71 -7.44 27.21
CA LYS A 432 -21.54 -6.11 27.79
C LYS A 432 -20.42 -6.15 28.82
N ILE A 433 -19.47 -5.23 28.75
CA ILE A 433 -18.40 -5.06 29.74
C ILE A 433 -18.73 -3.84 30.60
N VAL A 434 -18.84 -4.06 31.90
CA VAL A 434 -19.08 -3.03 32.92
C VAL A 434 -17.82 -2.87 33.80
N GLY A 435 -17.65 -1.72 34.45
CA GLY A 435 -16.50 -1.42 35.31
C GLY A 435 -15.31 -0.77 34.58
N GLY A 436 -14.16 -0.69 35.28
CA GLY A 436 -12.90 -0.18 34.77
C GLY A 436 -11.97 -1.30 34.29
N PRO A 437 -10.80 -0.96 33.71
CA PRO A 437 -9.89 -1.93 33.10
C PRO A 437 -9.19 -2.88 34.10
N ALA A 438 -9.32 -2.65 35.41
CA ALA A 438 -8.74 -3.47 36.47
C ALA A 438 -9.76 -4.36 37.21
N ASP A 439 -11.04 -4.04 37.09
CA ASP A 439 -12.16 -4.60 37.87
C ASP A 439 -13.37 -4.98 37.01
N PHE A 440 -13.19 -5.05 35.68
CA PHE A 440 -14.28 -5.27 34.74
C PHE A 440 -15.01 -6.61 34.93
N GLN A 441 -16.30 -6.58 34.62
CA GLN A 441 -17.15 -7.77 34.53
C GLN A 441 -17.76 -7.82 33.13
N GLY A 442 -17.57 -8.94 32.43
CA GLY A 442 -18.28 -9.22 31.19
C GLY A 442 -19.57 -9.98 31.45
N ILE A 443 -20.66 -9.54 30.82
CA ILE A 443 -22.00 -10.09 30.95
C ILE A 443 -22.45 -10.57 29.57
N ASN A 444 -22.66 -11.87 29.41
CA ASN A 444 -23.11 -12.45 28.13
C ASN A 444 -24.52 -11.96 27.79
N ILE A 445 -24.70 -11.44 26.56
CA ILE A 445 -26.00 -11.00 26.02
C ILE A 445 -26.52 -12.12 25.12
N ARG A 446 -27.73 -12.62 25.38
CA ARG A 446 -28.37 -13.60 24.49
C ARG A 446 -29.17 -12.89 23.39
N SER A 447 -28.93 -13.27 22.14
CA SER A 447 -29.59 -12.68 20.97
C SER A 447 -29.99 -13.74 19.94
N GLN A 448 -31.29 -14.05 19.88
CA GLN A 448 -31.83 -15.04 18.95
C GLN A 448 -31.64 -14.66 17.47
N THR A 449 -31.54 -13.35 17.15
CA THR A 449 -31.35 -12.86 15.78
C THR A 449 -29.87 -12.63 15.44
N GLY A 450 -29.02 -12.33 16.42
CA GLY A 450 -27.59 -12.10 16.22
C GLY A 450 -26.70 -13.34 16.27
N GLU A 451 -26.96 -14.28 17.20
CA GLU A 451 -26.04 -15.38 17.51
C GLU A 451 -25.82 -16.34 16.34
N ARG A 452 -24.58 -16.81 16.14
CA ARG A 452 -24.25 -17.80 15.10
C ARG A 452 -23.41 -18.95 15.66
N ILE A 453 -23.58 -20.12 15.04
CA ILE A 453 -22.80 -21.34 15.27
C ILE A 453 -21.83 -21.58 14.10
N GLY A 454 -20.95 -22.57 14.24
CA GLY A 454 -19.82 -22.81 13.34
C GLY A 454 -18.49 -22.55 14.06
N GLN A 455 -17.37 -22.72 13.36
CA GLN A 455 -16.02 -22.43 13.87
C GLN A 455 -15.10 -21.97 12.72
N GLY A 456 -14.04 -21.22 13.05
CA GLY A 456 -12.99 -20.80 12.12
C GLY A 456 -13.54 -19.96 10.96
N ALA A 457 -13.07 -20.26 9.74
CA ALA A 457 -13.53 -19.61 8.52
C ALA A 457 -14.97 -19.99 8.10
N ALA A 458 -15.53 -21.07 8.67
CA ALA A 458 -16.88 -21.55 8.35
C ALA A 458 -17.99 -20.92 9.21
N GLY A 459 -17.63 -20.20 10.28
CA GLY A 459 -18.56 -19.45 11.11
C GLY A 459 -18.53 -17.95 10.80
N PRO A 460 -19.67 -17.25 10.69
CA PRO A 460 -19.72 -15.79 10.69
C PRO A 460 -19.04 -15.23 11.96
N LYS A 461 -18.17 -14.22 11.83
CA LYS A 461 -17.49 -13.57 12.96
C LYS A 461 -17.60 -12.06 12.86
N ALA A 462 -17.69 -11.34 13.99
CA ALA A 462 -17.58 -9.89 13.99
C ALA A 462 -16.14 -9.43 13.67
N SER A 463 -15.94 -8.32 12.95
CA SER A 463 -14.61 -7.72 12.70
C SER A 463 -14.51 -6.25 13.14
N GLY A 464 -15.65 -5.57 13.26
CA GLY A 464 -15.75 -4.21 13.78
C GLY A 464 -17.07 -4.00 14.49
N LEU A 465 -17.06 -3.17 15.52
CA LEU A 465 -18.24 -2.78 16.29
C LEU A 465 -18.14 -1.28 16.62
N LEU A 466 -19.27 -0.57 16.56
CA LEU A 466 -19.35 0.86 16.79
C LEU A 466 -20.72 1.27 17.36
N CYS A 467 -20.76 2.12 18.37
CA CYS A 467 -22.00 2.77 18.83
C CYS A 467 -22.10 4.20 18.24
N VAL A 468 -23.22 4.49 17.58
CA VAL A 468 -23.52 5.79 16.96
C VAL A 468 -24.99 6.11 17.21
N ASP A 469 -25.28 7.23 17.88
CA ASP A 469 -26.64 7.70 18.22
C ASP A 469 -27.52 6.64 18.92
N GLY A 470 -26.92 5.86 19.85
CA GLY A 470 -27.58 4.78 20.58
C GLY A 470 -27.77 3.49 19.78
N ILE A 471 -27.32 3.46 18.52
CA ILE A 471 -27.41 2.30 17.63
C ILE A 471 -26.04 1.60 17.60
N LEU A 472 -26.02 0.31 17.88
CA LEU A 472 -24.83 -0.52 17.64
C LEU A 472 -24.79 -0.94 16.18
N TYR A 473 -23.68 -0.67 15.51
CA TYR A 473 -23.36 -1.11 14.15
C TYR A 473 -22.20 -2.11 14.22
N MET A 474 -22.37 -3.26 13.57
CA MET A 474 -21.36 -4.32 13.54
C MET A 474 -21.08 -4.78 12.11
N LEU A 475 -19.81 -4.95 11.81
CA LEU A 475 -19.34 -5.57 10.58
C LEU A 475 -19.09 -7.04 10.86
N VAL A 476 -19.77 -7.91 10.11
CA VAL A 476 -19.66 -9.37 10.22
C VAL A 476 -18.95 -9.91 8.98
N ARG A 477 -17.82 -10.59 9.18
CA ARG A 477 -17.06 -11.31 8.15
C ARG A 477 -17.47 -12.78 8.04
N ASN A 478 -16.87 -13.49 7.09
CA ASN A 478 -17.13 -14.91 6.77
C ASN A 478 -18.56 -15.16 6.24
N VAL A 479 -19.15 -14.17 5.58
CA VAL A 479 -20.53 -14.20 5.05
C VAL A 479 -20.52 -13.92 3.55
N ARG A 480 -19.87 -14.81 2.78
CA ARG A 480 -19.28 -14.58 1.43
C ARG A 480 -18.04 -13.69 1.47
N ASN A 481 -18.16 -12.53 2.10
CA ASN A 481 -17.08 -11.61 2.44
C ASN A 481 -17.53 -10.90 3.75
N ALA A 482 -17.95 -9.63 3.72
CA ALA A 482 -18.42 -8.91 4.91
C ALA A 482 -19.79 -8.22 4.73
N GLN A 483 -20.59 -8.19 5.79
CA GLN A 483 -21.95 -7.65 5.83
C GLN A 483 -22.15 -6.72 7.04
N LEU A 484 -22.87 -5.61 6.84
CA LEU A 484 -23.26 -4.72 7.92
C LEU A 484 -24.53 -5.22 8.61
N VAL A 485 -24.53 -5.19 9.94
CA VAL A 485 -25.69 -5.46 10.78
C VAL A 485 -25.82 -4.37 11.87
N TRP A 486 -27.01 -4.17 12.42
CA TRP A 486 -27.24 -3.15 13.45
C TRP A 486 -28.27 -3.57 14.52
N SER A 487 -28.19 -2.97 15.70
CA SER A 487 -29.07 -3.18 16.86
C SER A 487 -29.48 -1.83 17.47
N GLN A 488 -30.74 -1.72 17.91
CA GLN A 488 -31.31 -0.55 18.60
C GLN A 488 -31.63 -0.80 20.08
N ASP A 489 -31.29 -1.99 20.58
CA ASP A 489 -31.67 -2.52 21.89
C ASP A 489 -30.45 -3.13 22.61
N HIS A 490 -29.28 -2.53 22.38
CA HIS A 490 -28.02 -2.90 23.01
C HIS A 490 -27.65 -4.40 22.83
N ALA A 491 -27.65 -4.83 21.56
CA ALA A 491 -27.29 -6.16 21.08
C ALA A 491 -28.26 -7.31 21.45
N GLN A 492 -29.45 -7.01 21.97
CA GLN A 492 -30.49 -8.03 22.20
C GLN A 492 -31.10 -8.54 20.88
N THR A 493 -31.33 -7.67 19.90
CA THR A 493 -31.72 -8.03 18.54
C THR A 493 -30.88 -7.35 17.47
N TRP A 494 -30.64 -8.06 16.37
CA TRP A 494 -29.81 -7.61 15.25
C TRP A 494 -30.53 -7.71 13.92
N HIS A 495 -30.53 -6.60 13.18
CA HIS A 495 -31.03 -6.48 11.82
C HIS A 495 -29.87 -6.51 10.83
N TRP A 496 -30.02 -7.26 9.73
CA TRP A 496 -28.99 -7.42 8.71
C TRP A 496 -29.33 -6.52 7.52
N CYS A 497 -28.35 -5.77 6.99
CA CYS A 497 -28.51 -5.07 5.73
C CYS A 497 -28.58 -6.08 4.57
N ASP A 498 -29.29 -5.75 3.49
CA ASP A 498 -29.44 -6.60 2.30
C ASP A 498 -28.15 -6.71 1.47
N TRP A 499 -27.29 -5.69 1.53
CA TRP A 499 -26.02 -5.61 0.83
C TRP A 499 -24.83 -6.21 1.59
N ARG A 500 -23.73 -6.41 0.85
CA ARG A 500 -22.41 -6.85 1.36
C ARG A 500 -21.28 -6.04 0.72
N PHE A 501 -20.10 -6.05 1.35
CA PHE A 501 -18.86 -5.86 0.61
C PHE A 501 -18.56 -7.16 -0.15
N GLU A 502 -18.23 -7.05 -1.44
CA GLU A 502 -17.92 -8.21 -2.31
C GLU A 502 -16.58 -8.03 -3.04
N THR A 503 -15.76 -7.08 -2.60
CA THR A 503 -14.42 -6.77 -3.14
C THR A 503 -13.64 -6.02 -2.07
N SER A 504 -12.43 -6.47 -1.76
CA SER A 504 -11.67 -6.03 -0.58
C SER A 504 -12.50 -6.22 0.71
N PHE A 505 -12.19 -5.49 1.78
CA PHE A 505 -13.02 -5.43 2.99
C PHE A 505 -13.33 -6.79 3.65
N GLY A 506 -12.39 -7.75 3.59
CA GLY A 506 -12.54 -9.10 4.16
C GLY A 506 -12.49 -9.18 5.69
N ALA A 507 -11.76 -8.29 6.37
CA ALA A 507 -11.74 -8.14 7.84
C ALA A 507 -12.00 -6.68 8.28
N PRO A 508 -13.17 -6.09 7.98
CA PRO A 508 -13.35 -4.66 8.07
C PRO A 508 -13.73 -4.22 9.48
N THR A 509 -13.13 -3.13 9.96
CA THR A 509 -13.27 -2.62 11.33
C THR A 509 -13.60 -1.13 11.35
N PHE A 510 -14.32 -0.67 12.38
CA PHE A 510 -14.69 0.73 12.54
C PHE A 510 -13.62 1.52 13.30
N LEU A 511 -13.41 2.77 12.88
CA LEU A 511 -12.74 3.78 13.70
C LEU A 511 -13.60 4.16 14.90
N ASN A 512 -13.13 3.95 16.13
CA ASN A 512 -13.87 4.32 17.34
C ASN A 512 -13.50 5.74 17.84
N PHE A 513 -14.50 6.57 18.13
CA PHE A 513 -14.37 7.99 18.54
C PHE A 513 -15.08 8.30 19.88
N GLY A 514 -14.58 7.73 20.98
CA GLY A 514 -15.16 7.95 22.30
C GLY A 514 -16.56 7.33 22.48
N LYS A 515 -17.27 7.80 23.51
CA LYS A 515 -18.63 7.37 23.86
C LYS A 515 -19.65 7.73 22.78
N ASN A 516 -20.42 6.77 22.29
CA ASN A 516 -21.54 6.99 21.35
C ASN A 516 -21.18 7.86 20.12
N TYR A 517 -19.96 7.70 19.62
CA TYR A 517 -19.39 8.53 18.53
C TYR A 517 -19.30 10.04 18.82
N ALA A 518 -19.39 10.47 20.08
CA ALA A 518 -19.41 11.89 20.44
C ALA A 518 -18.07 12.62 20.22
N GLY A 519 -16.96 11.88 20.10
CA GLY A 519 -15.65 12.44 19.76
C GLY A 519 -15.37 12.54 18.26
N ALA A 520 -16.35 12.26 17.39
CA ALA A 520 -16.18 12.25 15.95
C ALA A 520 -15.75 13.64 15.41
N ARG A 521 -14.84 13.62 14.44
CA ARG A 521 -14.26 14.84 13.85
C ARG A 521 -15.18 15.57 12.85
N ASP A 522 -16.16 14.84 12.32
CA ASP A 522 -17.05 15.21 11.20
C ASP A 522 -18.25 14.23 11.18
N ASP A 523 -19.17 14.42 10.22
CA ASP A 523 -20.39 13.61 10.08
C ASP A 523 -20.18 12.27 9.34
N TYR A 524 -18.98 11.70 9.30
CA TYR A 524 -18.71 10.39 8.68
C TYR A 524 -18.32 9.32 9.70
N VAL A 525 -18.80 8.09 9.47
CA VAL A 525 -18.16 6.89 10.03
C VAL A 525 -17.05 6.40 9.11
N TYR A 526 -15.92 5.98 9.68
CA TYR A 526 -14.75 5.49 8.96
C TYR A 526 -14.52 3.99 9.20
N ILE A 527 -14.21 3.25 8.15
CA ILE A 527 -14.02 1.79 8.15
C ILE A 527 -12.72 1.43 7.46
N TYR A 528 -11.87 0.66 8.13
CA TYR A 528 -10.60 0.15 7.59
C TYR A 528 -10.67 -1.36 7.33
N SER A 529 -9.88 -1.88 6.38
CA SER A 529 -9.68 -3.33 6.20
C SER A 529 -8.34 -3.65 5.53
N ASN A 530 -7.87 -4.88 5.65
CA ASN A 530 -6.89 -5.45 4.72
C ASN A 530 -7.46 -5.42 3.29
N ASP A 531 -6.62 -5.16 2.28
CA ASP A 531 -7.06 -5.06 0.89
C ASP A 531 -7.25 -6.41 0.20
N HIS A 532 -8.04 -7.29 0.82
CA HIS A 532 -8.31 -8.65 0.35
C HIS A 532 -9.75 -9.07 0.69
N ASP A 533 -10.31 -10.03 -0.05
CA ASP A 533 -11.69 -10.53 0.12
C ASP A 533 -11.86 -11.49 1.32
N SER A 534 -10.74 -11.83 1.99
CA SER A 534 -10.66 -12.80 3.08
C SER A 534 -9.98 -12.20 4.31
N ALA A 535 -10.43 -12.62 5.49
CA ALA A 535 -9.85 -12.26 6.78
C ALA A 535 -8.66 -13.13 7.22
N TYR A 536 -8.29 -14.11 6.41
CA TYR A 536 -7.25 -15.10 6.69
C TYR A 536 -6.01 -14.89 5.82
N GLU A 537 -6.15 -14.19 4.69
CA GLU A 537 -5.05 -13.84 3.80
C GLU A 537 -4.48 -12.45 4.17
N PRO A 538 -3.16 -12.32 4.39
CA PRO A 538 -2.51 -11.02 4.49
C PRO A 538 -2.61 -10.23 3.18
N ALA A 539 -2.72 -8.91 3.29
CA ALA A 539 -2.58 -7.99 2.16
C ALA A 539 -1.24 -7.23 2.21
N ASP A 540 -0.90 -6.54 1.12
CA ASP A 540 0.23 -5.60 1.10
C ASP A 540 -0.13 -4.21 1.64
N ARG A 541 -1.42 -3.91 1.70
CA ARG A 541 -1.98 -2.62 2.10
C ARG A 541 -3.31 -2.78 2.83
N MET A 542 -3.66 -1.77 3.61
CA MET A 542 -5.00 -1.57 4.13
C MET A 542 -5.71 -0.48 3.30
N VAL A 543 -7.03 -0.54 3.24
CA VAL A 543 -7.90 0.44 2.58
C VAL A 543 -8.82 1.11 3.60
N LEU A 544 -9.35 2.29 3.24
CA LEU A 544 -10.29 3.07 4.04
C LEU A 544 -11.56 3.35 3.22
N ALA A 545 -12.71 3.23 3.86
CA ALA A 545 -14.00 3.71 3.38
C ALA A 545 -14.65 4.64 4.41
N ARG A 546 -15.54 5.51 3.95
CA ARG A 546 -16.39 6.32 4.82
C ARG A 546 -17.84 6.28 4.35
N ALA A 547 -18.77 6.49 5.27
CA ALA A 547 -20.19 6.70 4.98
C ALA A 547 -20.74 7.81 5.91
N PRO A 548 -21.68 8.66 5.46
CA PRO A 548 -22.31 9.64 6.34
C PRO A 548 -22.99 8.97 7.53
N ARG A 549 -22.90 9.60 8.71
CA ARG A 549 -23.46 9.15 10.00
C ARG A 549 -24.95 8.79 9.92
N SER A 550 -25.71 9.53 9.12
CA SER A 550 -27.14 9.29 8.84
C SER A 550 -27.41 8.11 7.89
N ASN A 551 -26.43 7.70 7.08
CA ASN A 551 -26.59 6.80 5.93
C ASN A 551 -25.73 5.53 6.03
N ILE A 552 -25.24 5.16 7.21
CA ILE A 552 -24.40 3.96 7.45
C ILE A 552 -25.06 2.69 6.88
N ARG A 553 -26.39 2.62 6.86
CA ARG A 553 -27.17 1.46 6.37
C ARG A 553 -27.30 1.41 4.84
N ASP A 554 -26.98 2.47 4.12
CA ASP A 554 -27.16 2.63 2.67
C ASP A 554 -25.82 2.46 1.93
N ARG A 555 -25.71 1.37 1.16
CA ARG A 555 -24.49 1.05 0.40
C ARG A 555 -24.10 2.11 -0.63
N SER A 556 -25.04 2.89 -1.14
CA SER A 556 -24.79 3.92 -2.17
C SER A 556 -24.15 5.20 -1.61
N ALA A 557 -24.24 5.41 -0.29
CA ALA A 557 -23.64 6.53 0.41
C ALA A 557 -22.15 6.30 0.79
N TYR A 558 -21.60 5.13 0.51
CA TYR A 558 -20.21 4.78 0.81
C TYR A 558 -19.23 5.35 -0.21
N GLU A 559 -18.15 5.94 0.29
CA GLU A 559 -17.00 6.45 -0.48
C GLU A 559 -15.72 5.76 -0.01
N PHE A 560 -14.77 5.59 -0.93
CA PHE A 560 -13.50 4.90 -0.72
C PHE A 560 -12.35 5.89 -0.84
N PHE A 561 -11.35 5.75 0.02
CA PHE A 561 -10.14 6.55 -0.03
C PHE A 561 -9.34 6.19 -1.29
N LYS A 562 -9.11 7.18 -2.16
CA LYS A 562 -8.33 7.05 -3.40
C LYS A 562 -6.85 7.34 -3.17
N GLY A 563 -6.53 8.25 -2.25
CA GLY A 563 -5.17 8.71 -1.97
C GLY A 563 -5.20 10.15 -1.46
N LEU A 564 -4.04 10.83 -1.48
CA LEU A 564 -3.95 12.27 -1.24
C LEU A 564 -3.73 13.04 -2.54
N ASP A 565 -4.12 14.30 -2.56
CA ASP A 565 -3.78 15.27 -3.62
C ASP A 565 -2.42 15.97 -3.36
N ALA A 566 -2.20 17.12 -4.00
CA ALA A 566 -0.98 17.90 -3.86
C ALA A 566 -0.86 18.67 -2.53
N ASP A 567 -1.98 18.93 -1.86
CA ASP A 567 -2.08 19.69 -0.61
C ASP A 567 -2.34 18.76 0.61
N ASP A 568 -1.95 17.48 0.46
CA ASP A 568 -2.15 16.37 1.40
C ASP A 568 -3.64 16.16 1.83
N GLN A 569 -4.62 16.62 1.02
CA GLN A 569 -6.05 16.42 1.28
C GLN A 569 -6.55 15.07 0.76
N PRO A 570 -7.55 14.44 1.42
CA PRO A 570 -8.01 13.11 1.05
C PRO A 570 -8.91 13.11 -0.19
N LEU A 571 -8.48 12.42 -1.24
CA LEU A 571 -9.28 12.14 -2.42
C LEU A 571 -10.21 10.95 -2.15
N TRP A 572 -11.49 11.10 -2.50
CA TRP A 572 -12.52 10.08 -2.33
C TRP A 572 -13.13 9.67 -3.68
N THR A 573 -13.56 8.41 -3.79
CA THR A 573 -14.24 7.85 -4.97
C THR A 573 -15.44 7.01 -4.57
N LYS A 574 -16.48 6.96 -5.40
CA LYS A 574 -17.61 6.05 -5.21
C LYS A 574 -17.37 4.66 -5.80
N ASP A 575 -16.38 4.52 -6.69
CA ASP A 575 -15.99 3.23 -7.25
C ASP A 575 -14.93 2.56 -6.36
N ILE A 576 -15.30 1.43 -5.74
CA ILE A 576 -14.41 0.63 -4.90
C ILE A 576 -13.16 0.13 -5.67
N ARG A 577 -13.19 0.08 -7.00
CA ARG A 577 -12.07 -0.33 -7.85
C ARG A 577 -10.95 0.71 -7.90
N ASP A 578 -11.28 1.98 -7.68
CA ASP A 578 -10.36 3.13 -7.69
C ASP A 578 -9.71 3.40 -6.31
N ARG A 579 -9.88 2.51 -5.32
CA ARG A 579 -9.35 2.68 -3.96
C ARG A 579 -7.81 2.57 -3.89
N GLY A 580 -7.19 3.46 -3.12
CA GLY A 580 -5.75 3.47 -2.82
C GLY A 580 -5.42 2.88 -1.45
N ALA A 581 -4.13 2.71 -1.17
CA ALA A 581 -3.66 2.40 0.18
C ALA A 581 -3.94 3.56 1.13
N VAL A 582 -4.57 3.28 2.28
CA VAL A 582 -4.51 4.19 3.45
C VAL A 582 -3.28 3.91 4.32
N PHE A 583 -2.77 2.67 4.26
CA PHE A 583 -1.63 2.17 5.01
C PHE A 583 -0.98 1.03 4.19
N VAL A 584 0.35 0.93 4.17
CA VAL A 584 1.11 -0.07 3.39
C VAL A 584 2.08 -0.79 4.33
N ASN A 585 2.07 -2.12 4.29
CA ASN A 585 3.01 -3.00 5.00
C ASN A 585 3.00 -4.36 4.24
N PRO A 586 3.90 -4.56 3.26
CA PRO A 586 3.83 -5.68 2.31
C PRO A 586 3.80 -7.05 2.98
N GLY A 587 2.86 -7.91 2.59
CA GLY A 587 2.60 -9.24 3.19
C GLY A 587 2.17 -9.25 4.67
N GLN A 588 1.98 -8.09 5.30
CA GLN A 588 1.80 -7.94 6.75
C GLN A 588 0.50 -7.19 7.13
N CYS A 589 -0.26 -6.66 6.15
CA CYS A 589 -1.52 -5.98 6.41
C CYS A 589 -2.63 -6.99 6.74
N TYR A 590 -2.84 -7.21 8.03
CA TYR A 590 -3.79 -8.18 8.58
C TYR A 590 -4.73 -7.50 9.61
N ARG A 591 -5.39 -8.30 10.45
CA ARG A 591 -6.45 -7.86 11.37
C ARG A 591 -5.98 -6.75 12.29
N SER A 592 -6.81 -5.71 12.41
CA SER A 592 -6.46 -4.44 13.04
C SER A 592 -7.63 -3.84 13.82
N GLY A 593 -7.35 -2.87 14.68
CA GLY A 593 -8.35 -2.04 15.37
C GLY A 593 -7.83 -0.62 15.52
N ILE A 594 -8.68 0.39 15.25
CA ILE A 594 -8.28 1.80 15.24
C ILE A 594 -9.20 2.63 16.15
N SER A 595 -8.61 3.45 17.02
CA SER A 595 -9.31 4.30 17.97
C SER A 595 -8.72 5.71 18.01
N TYR A 596 -9.56 6.73 18.09
CA TYR A 596 -9.12 8.10 18.32
C TYR A 596 -8.83 8.34 19.80
N ASN A 597 -7.59 8.75 20.10
CA ASN A 597 -7.13 9.19 21.41
C ASN A 597 -7.28 10.71 21.50
N ALA A 598 -8.25 11.16 22.29
CA ALA A 598 -8.62 12.57 22.38
C ALA A 598 -7.57 13.43 23.13
N GLY A 599 -6.93 12.89 24.16
CA GLY A 599 -5.91 13.60 24.95
C GLY A 599 -4.65 13.89 24.14
N LEU A 600 -4.16 12.91 23.38
CA LEU A 600 -3.00 13.07 22.48
C LEU A 600 -3.37 13.67 21.11
N ARG A 601 -4.67 13.74 20.78
CA ARG A 601 -5.20 14.12 19.45
C ARG A 601 -4.58 13.30 18.32
N ARG A 602 -4.69 11.98 18.43
CA ARG A 602 -4.12 11.00 17.48
C ARG A 602 -5.03 9.81 17.21
N TYR A 603 -4.99 9.34 15.97
CA TYR A 603 -5.57 8.08 15.56
C TYR A 603 -4.59 6.96 15.88
N LEU A 604 -4.91 6.09 16.83
CA LEU A 604 -4.07 4.97 17.24
C LEU A 604 -4.52 3.68 16.55
N TRP A 605 -3.62 3.06 15.80
CA TRP A 605 -3.85 1.85 15.03
C TRP A 605 -3.11 0.68 15.68
N CYS A 606 -3.84 -0.34 16.14
CA CYS A 606 -3.28 -1.63 16.56
C CYS A 606 -3.34 -2.63 15.39
N GLN A 607 -2.21 -3.25 15.03
CA GLN A 607 -2.12 -4.23 13.94
C GLN A 607 -1.50 -5.53 14.44
N VAL A 608 -2.21 -6.64 14.26
CA VAL A 608 -1.65 -7.98 14.38
C VAL A 608 -0.80 -8.26 13.14
N LEU A 609 0.44 -8.72 13.31
CA LEU A 609 1.26 -9.21 12.20
C LEU A 609 0.97 -10.71 12.00
N PRO A 610 0.74 -11.18 10.76
CA PRO A 610 0.26 -12.54 10.49
C PRO A 610 1.31 -13.64 10.71
N HIS A 611 2.61 -13.30 10.74
CA HIS A 611 3.67 -14.29 10.94
C HIS A 611 3.72 -14.78 12.40
N SER A 612 3.92 -16.09 12.54
CA SER A 612 4.02 -16.82 13.80
C SER A 612 4.97 -18.00 13.61
N GLU A 613 5.69 -18.36 14.68
CA GLU A 613 6.45 -19.62 14.78
C GLU A 613 5.64 -20.73 15.48
N ASP A 614 4.46 -20.40 16.02
CA ASP A 614 3.52 -21.36 16.61
C ASP A 614 2.52 -21.82 15.54
N GLU A 615 2.35 -23.13 15.37
CA GLU A 615 1.43 -23.72 14.37
C GLU A 615 -0.03 -23.27 14.55
N ARG A 616 -0.40 -22.78 15.74
CA ARG A 616 -1.73 -22.27 16.07
C ARG A 616 -1.93 -20.79 15.67
N GLY A 617 -0.87 -20.11 15.25
CA GLY A 617 -0.85 -18.76 14.69
C GLY A 617 -0.77 -17.62 15.73
N PRO A 618 -1.00 -16.36 15.30
CA PRO A 618 -0.88 -15.13 16.12
C PRO A 618 -1.76 -15.09 17.39
N ARG A 619 -2.61 -16.09 17.62
CA ARG A 619 -3.35 -16.28 18.87
C ARG A 619 -2.44 -16.53 20.08
N TYR A 620 -1.30 -17.19 19.90
CA TYR A 620 -0.42 -17.61 21.01
C TYR A 620 1.00 -17.04 20.91
N GLN A 621 1.55 -16.89 19.70
CA GLN A 621 2.83 -16.23 19.42
C GLN A 621 2.71 -15.49 18.08
N GLY A 622 3.24 -14.28 17.98
CA GLY A 622 3.24 -13.53 16.72
C GLY A 622 3.66 -12.07 16.90
N GLY A 623 3.73 -11.33 15.80
CA GLY A 623 4.16 -9.94 15.80
C GLY A 623 3.04 -8.93 16.05
N PHE A 624 3.40 -7.73 16.51
CA PHE A 624 2.45 -6.66 16.82
C PHE A 624 3.01 -5.27 16.54
N GLY A 625 2.16 -4.36 16.03
CA GLY A 625 2.48 -2.97 15.77
C GLY A 625 1.44 -1.99 16.31
N ILE A 626 1.89 -0.83 16.78
CA ILE A 626 1.06 0.35 17.06
C ILE A 626 1.56 1.53 16.23
N TYR A 627 0.64 2.20 15.53
CA TYR A 627 0.91 3.37 14.69
C TYR A 627 0.02 4.57 15.09
N GLU A 628 0.50 5.79 14.84
CA GLU A 628 -0.25 7.04 15.04
C GLU A 628 -0.32 7.87 13.76
N ALA A 629 -1.40 8.63 13.63
CA ALA A 629 -1.56 9.67 12.63
C ALA A 629 -2.31 10.89 13.18
N PRO A 630 -2.09 12.09 12.63
CA PRO A 630 -2.90 13.28 12.91
C PRO A 630 -4.28 13.23 12.24
N GLU A 631 -4.44 12.51 11.12
CA GLU A 631 -5.70 12.35 10.37
C GLU A 631 -6.05 10.85 10.19
N PRO A 632 -7.32 10.46 9.93
CA PRO A 632 -7.72 9.06 9.68
C PRO A 632 -7.03 8.42 8.46
N TRP A 633 -6.42 9.21 7.59
CA TRP A 633 -5.72 8.76 6.39
C TRP A 633 -4.19 8.88 6.49
N GLY A 634 -3.64 9.16 7.69
CA GLY A 634 -2.21 9.34 7.91
C GLY A 634 -1.81 10.82 8.10
N PRO A 635 -0.56 11.20 7.76
CA PRO A 635 0.57 10.29 7.52
C PRO A 635 0.88 9.46 8.77
N TRP A 636 1.02 8.14 8.60
CA TRP A 636 1.29 7.23 9.72
C TRP A 636 2.74 7.30 10.20
N ARG A 637 2.91 7.05 11.50
CA ARG A 637 4.18 6.91 12.22
C ARG A 637 4.12 5.70 13.15
N THR A 638 5.25 5.11 13.49
CA THR A 638 5.31 3.99 14.45
C THR A 638 5.53 4.48 15.88
N LEU A 639 4.75 3.97 16.83
CA LEU A 639 5.03 4.07 18.27
C LEU A 639 5.70 2.78 18.77
N PHE A 640 5.22 1.62 18.29
CA PHE A 640 5.67 0.31 18.71
C PHE A 640 5.65 -0.67 17.53
N TYR A 641 6.64 -1.55 17.46
CA TYR A 641 6.70 -2.64 16.48
C TYR A 641 7.58 -3.76 17.01
N ALA A 642 7.08 -4.99 16.96
CA ALA A 642 7.83 -6.19 17.30
C ALA A 642 7.45 -7.33 16.34
N GLN A 643 8.45 -7.97 15.71
CA GLN A 643 8.23 -9.14 14.84
C GLN A 643 7.72 -10.35 15.62
N THR A 644 8.14 -10.46 16.89
CA THR A 644 7.56 -11.35 17.91
C THR A 644 7.29 -10.48 19.14
N TRP A 645 6.03 -10.34 19.53
CA TRP A 645 5.64 -9.64 20.76
C TRP A 645 5.84 -10.56 21.97
N ASP A 646 5.88 -10.01 23.19
CA ASP A 646 6.19 -10.79 24.41
C ASP A 646 5.02 -11.67 24.89
N ILE A 647 3.87 -11.58 24.24
CA ILE A 647 2.69 -12.44 24.36
C ILE A 647 1.99 -12.55 22.99
N GLY A 648 1.14 -13.57 22.80
CA GLY A 648 0.31 -13.70 21.59
C GLY A 648 -0.59 -12.47 21.37
N PRO A 649 -0.52 -11.79 20.19
CA PRO A 649 -1.33 -10.60 19.90
C PRO A 649 -2.84 -10.88 19.72
N GLY A 650 -3.22 -12.13 19.43
CA GLY A 650 -4.62 -12.51 19.19
C GLY A 650 -5.09 -12.31 17.75
N GLU A 651 -6.38 -12.50 17.53
CA GLU A 651 -7.09 -12.32 16.25
C GLU A 651 -7.75 -10.93 16.12
N THR A 652 -7.74 -10.16 17.22
CA THR A 652 -8.18 -8.77 17.34
C THR A 652 -7.36 -8.07 18.40
N SER A 653 -7.01 -6.80 18.19
CA SER A 653 -6.33 -5.96 19.18
C SER A 653 -6.78 -4.50 19.02
N SER A 654 -7.03 -3.81 20.12
CA SER A 654 -7.54 -2.42 20.13
C SER A 654 -7.20 -1.69 21.44
N LEU A 655 -7.35 -0.36 21.44
CA LEU A 655 -7.34 0.47 22.64
C LEU A 655 -8.75 1.07 22.81
N PRO A 656 -9.63 0.54 23.69
CA PRO A 656 -10.98 1.06 23.86
C PRO A 656 -10.94 2.46 24.45
N THR A 657 -11.66 3.39 23.82
CA THR A 657 -11.64 4.82 24.17
C THR A 657 -12.15 5.12 25.59
N LYS A 658 -12.97 4.24 26.19
CA LYS A 658 -13.38 4.35 27.61
C LYS A 658 -12.22 4.16 28.59
N TRP A 659 -11.19 3.39 28.21
CA TRP A 659 -10.08 3.00 29.10
C TRP A 659 -8.76 3.71 28.75
N MET A 660 -8.86 4.87 28.10
CA MET A 660 -7.80 5.87 27.99
C MET A 660 -7.93 6.90 29.12
N SER A 661 -6.81 7.42 29.63
CA SER A 661 -6.80 8.58 30.53
C SER A 661 -7.14 9.87 29.79
N GLU A 662 -7.48 10.93 30.53
CA GLU A 662 -7.83 12.25 29.97
C GLU A 662 -6.68 12.89 29.17
N ASP A 663 -5.43 12.71 29.64
CA ASP A 663 -4.22 13.10 28.90
C ASP A 663 -3.86 12.15 27.74
N GLY A 664 -4.61 11.05 27.59
CA GLY A 664 -4.40 10.02 26.57
C GLY A 664 -3.16 9.14 26.77
N ARG A 665 -2.36 9.34 27.82
CA ARG A 665 -1.07 8.66 27.98
C ARG A 665 -1.18 7.27 28.59
N THR A 666 -2.07 7.06 29.54
CA THR A 666 -2.39 5.72 30.04
C THR A 666 -3.55 5.14 29.24
N CYS A 667 -3.31 4.03 28.55
CA CYS A 667 -4.34 3.28 27.84
C CYS A 667 -4.39 1.84 28.36
N HIS A 668 -5.47 1.14 28.06
CA HIS A 668 -5.58 -0.30 28.30
C HIS A 668 -5.95 -0.97 26.98
N GLN A 669 -5.15 -1.93 26.56
CA GLN A 669 -5.35 -2.71 25.35
C GLN A 669 -6.32 -3.85 25.63
N VAL A 670 -7.30 -4.02 24.75
CA VAL A 670 -8.15 -5.22 24.66
C VAL A 670 -7.69 -6.02 23.45
N PHE A 671 -7.31 -7.28 23.69
CA PHE A 671 -6.82 -8.20 22.67
C PHE A 671 -7.28 -9.64 22.94
N SER A 672 -7.17 -10.52 21.94
CA SER A 672 -7.66 -11.92 22.05
C SER A 672 -6.56 -12.99 22.16
N GLY A 673 -5.38 -12.62 22.64
CA GLY A 673 -4.28 -13.58 22.85
C GLY A 673 -4.64 -14.64 23.88
N ASP A 674 -4.16 -15.88 23.70
CA ASP A 674 -4.56 -17.07 24.46
C ASP A 674 -6.09 -17.29 24.48
N ASP A 675 -6.76 -17.03 23.36
CA ASP A 675 -8.22 -17.20 23.14
C ASP A 675 -9.08 -16.75 24.35
N SER A 676 -8.79 -15.55 24.84
CA SER A 676 -9.40 -14.95 26.05
C SER A 676 -9.67 -13.46 25.86
N PHE A 677 -10.68 -12.89 26.52
CA PHE A 677 -10.80 -11.43 26.66
C PHE A 677 -9.67 -10.94 27.55
N SER A 678 -8.70 -10.25 26.96
CA SER A 678 -7.42 -9.98 27.62
C SER A 678 -7.14 -8.49 27.69
N VAL A 679 -6.83 -8.00 28.90
CA VAL A 679 -6.59 -6.57 29.18
C VAL A 679 -5.17 -6.36 29.67
N ARG A 680 -4.44 -5.46 28.99
CA ARG A 680 -3.06 -5.07 29.35
C ARG A 680 -2.95 -3.55 29.43
N LYS A 681 -2.43 -3.02 30.56
CA LYS A 681 -2.10 -1.60 30.67
C LYS A 681 -0.88 -1.26 29.79
N VAL A 682 -0.96 -0.12 29.12
CA VAL A 682 0.11 0.45 28.30
C VAL A 682 0.22 1.96 28.57
N VAL A 683 1.44 2.48 28.58
CA VAL A 683 1.72 3.91 28.77
C VAL A 683 2.47 4.46 27.56
N LEU A 684 1.96 5.56 27.03
CA LEU A 684 2.49 6.31 25.88
C LEU A 684 3.19 7.57 26.43
N ARG A 685 4.47 7.78 26.10
CA ARG A 685 5.29 8.88 26.66
C ARG A 685 5.57 10.00 25.65
#